data_AF-A0A1X0JMF0-F1
#
_entry.id   AF-A0A1X0JMF0-F1
#
_cell.length_a   1.000
_cell.length_b   1.000
_cell.length_c   1.000
_cell.angle_alpha   90.00
_cell.angle_beta   90.00
_cell.angle_gamma   90.00
#
_symmetry.space_group_name_H-M   'P 1'
#
loop_
_entity.id
_entity.type
_entity.pdbx_description
1 polymer ?
#
loop_
_entity_poly.entity_id
_entity_poly.type
_entity_poly.pdbx_seq_one_letter_code
_entity_poly.pdbx_strand_id
1 'polypeptide(L)'
;MAALEGLRVVEIAEEIAGPYCAKLLVDLGADVTKVEPPSGDPMRRWGPFPGGRSDPNKSGLFEYLNAGKRGATVDLDSDAPTVGALISQAHLLVDGLRPGALDRVGLGKDALSALSPDLVVVRISDFGQHGPLRDRDATPLTVQAASGWVNTREPGRPPVQAGGRISEYVAGGYGALAALTALRIRGANTTGVLEVDLSAFESLLSTLPYPMLLAEKIKSLGMPSNTRSAPMMGILRAADGWLGINCLTGQHWLDACAMLELSEYGELQIEIMLGGPERGEFLEKAQPWLAERTVAEIVELSQAMRIPAAPVNDGATVLESAQYRERGFFVGSGRDDWTFRRPGAPFRLEKSPVSPPRPAPAFGTGGSAAVKAGGHEQPRGGAEMNFAMPFEDIKVLDLSTFWAGAYLTCYLGAFGAEIVKVESIQRPDGFRYSGAWAHEGDRWYERSGMWQATNLNKRDITLDLTSDAGRDIVRRLVREADVVVENFSPRVIEHFGLDYDSLVELKPDVILVRMPGYGLHGPWRDYVGWALNFEQTAGMSAITGYADGSPCNLQGPADPIVGVHAGVALLGALEHRRRTGEGQLIEVAQIEVAACVTAEPVIEYTMNGILQLRNGNRHRGLVQGVYPTAVDDDWVALSVRDDRDWTQLVEAMRRPDLAADARFAYSASRERFHDDFDDVVTDWTRALTADQIVDELASRHVPAERVMTADRMYDIPQLDERRYYEEIENPVTGRHRYPGWPFTMTPGPDRHHRFASPTLGQHNEEILRGLGLSDDEIENLRAQHVIGETALHA
;
A
#
# COMPACT_ATOMS: atom_id res chain seq x y z
N MET A 1 20.49 -19.11 -5.62
CA MET A 1 19.45 -19.66 -4.72
C MET A 1 18.43 -18.57 -4.48
N ALA A 2 17.14 -18.90 -4.48
CA ALA A 2 16.10 -17.91 -4.19
C ALA A 2 16.10 -17.56 -2.69
N ALA A 3 15.58 -16.38 -2.33
CA ALA A 3 15.61 -15.87 -0.97
C ALA A 3 14.88 -16.79 0.03
N LEU A 4 13.71 -17.31 -0.36
CA LEU A 4 12.84 -18.16 0.47
C LEU A 4 12.85 -19.63 0.02
N GLU A 5 13.92 -20.07 -0.64
CA GLU A 5 14.08 -21.46 -1.06
C GLU A 5 13.99 -22.41 0.15
N GLY A 6 13.03 -23.34 0.11
CA GLY A 6 12.72 -24.26 1.21
C GLY A 6 11.55 -23.82 2.11
N LEU A 7 11.03 -22.61 1.96
CA LEU A 7 9.79 -22.21 2.62
C LEU A 7 8.59 -22.92 1.97
N ARG A 8 7.81 -23.66 2.77
CA ARG A 8 6.60 -24.36 2.31
C ARG A 8 5.37 -23.65 2.84
N VAL A 9 4.46 -23.29 1.96
CA VAL A 9 3.26 -22.52 2.29
C VAL A 9 2.03 -23.27 1.82
N VAL A 10 1.01 -23.32 2.67
CA VAL A 10 -0.36 -23.70 2.27
C VAL A 10 -1.20 -22.43 2.22
N GLU A 11 -1.85 -22.20 1.10
CA GLU A 11 -2.79 -21.10 0.90
C GLU A 11 -4.20 -21.66 0.83
N ILE A 12 -5.04 -21.27 1.79
CA ILE A 12 -6.49 -21.50 1.82
C ILE A 12 -7.15 -20.13 1.77
N ALA A 13 -7.17 -19.55 0.58
CA ALA A 13 -7.73 -18.23 0.36
C ALA A 13 -8.38 -18.15 -1.02
N GLU A 14 -9.40 -17.32 -1.11
CA GLU A 14 -10.12 -17.01 -2.33
C GLU A 14 -9.83 -15.56 -2.74
N GLU A 15 -10.18 -15.21 -3.98
CA GLU A 15 -10.12 -13.82 -4.48
C GLU A 15 -8.68 -13.26 -4.55
N ILE A 16 -8.40 -12.03 -4.08
CA ILE A 16 -7.12 -11.36 -4.36
C ILE A 16 -6.17 -11.30 -3.15
N ALA A 17 -6.64 -10.90 -1.97
CA ALA A 17 -5.74 -10.57 -0.86
C ALA A 17 -4.83 -11.75 -0.44
N GLY A 18 -5.41 -12.93 -0.17
CA GLY A 18 -4.63 -14.13 0.15
C GLY A 18 -3.77 -14.62 -1.01
N PRO A 19 -4.31 -14.74 -2.24
CA PRO A 19 -3.50 -15.13 -3.39
C PRO A 19 -2.35 -14.17 -3.71
N TYR A 20 -2.51 -12.85 -3.52
CA TYR A 20 -1.44 -11.87 -3.70
C TYR A 20 -0.38 -11.95 -2.59
N CYS A 21 -0.77 -12.13 -1.33
CA CYS A 21 0.14 -12.42 -0.22
C CYS A 21 1.07 -13.59 -0.57
N ALA A 22 0.49 -14.72 -0.96
CA ALA A 22 1.25 -15.90 -1.32
C ALA A 22 2.05 -15.74 -2.62
N LYS A 23 1.56 -14.94 -3.59
CA LYS A 23 2.30 -14.62 -4.81
C LYS A 23 3.63 -13.92 -4.50
N LEU A 24 3.64 -12.95 -3.59
CA LEU A 24 4.88 -12.28 -3.19
C LEU A 24 5.90 -13.26 -2.57
N LEU A 25 5.42 -14.28 -1.84
CA LEU A 25 6.27 -15.36 -1.33
C LEU A 25 6.81 -16.26 -2.45
N VAL A 26 5.98 -16.58 -3.46
CA VAL A 26 6.43 -17.29 -4.68
C VAL A 26 7.50 -16.50 -5.42
N ASP A 27 7.32 -15.18 -5.58
CA ASP A 27 8.29 -14.31 -6.25
C ASP A 27 9.66 -14.38 -5.54
N LEU A 28 9.69 -14.53 -4.22
CA LEU A 28 10.91 -14.74 -3.43
C LEU A 28 11.39 -16.21 -3.37
N GLY A 29 10.67 -17.15 -4.00
CA GLY A 29 11.07 -18.54 -4.17
C GLY A 29 10.44 -19.56 -3.21
N ALA A 30 9.39 -19.19 -2.48
CA ALA A 30 8.65 -20.12 -1.64
C ALA A 30 7.88 -21.16 -2.48
N ASP A 31 7.73 -22.37 -1.93
CA ASP A 31 6.91 -23.44 -2.49
C ASP A 31 5.49 -23.39 -1.92
N VAL A 32 4.57 -22.84 -2.70
CA VAL A 32 3.18 -22.59 -2.29
C VAL A 32 2.24 -23.63 -2.89
N THR A 33 1.40 -24.23 -2.05
CA THR A 33 0.25 -25.05 -2.47
C THR A 33 -1.05 -24.29 -2.20
N LYS A 34 -1.77 -23.92 -3.26
CA LYS A 34 -3.12 -23.38 -3.18
C LYS A 34 -4.13 -24.51 -3.03
N VAL A 35 -4.92 -24.45 -1.97
CA VAL A 35 -6.08 -25.29 -1.75
C VAL A 35 -7.31 -24.53 -2.22
N GLU A 36 -8.12 -25.16 -3.07
CA GLU A 36 -9.39 -24.60 -3.53
C GLU A 36 -10.51 -25.65 -3.45
N PRO A 37 -11.78 -25.23 -3.27
CA PRO A 37 -12.91 -26.16 -3.24
C PRO A 37 -13.13 -26.83 -4.61
N PRO A 38 -13.95 -27.90 -4.70
CA PRO A 38 -14.31 -28.53 -5.97
C PRO A 38 -14.97 -27.58 -6.98
N SER A 39 -15.60 -26.51 -6.51
CA SER A 39 -16.16 -25.43 -7.36
C SER A 39 -15.08 -24.47 -7.89
N GLY A 40 -13.85 -24.57 -7.40
CA GLY A 40 -12.71 -23.72 -7.69
C GLY A 40 -12.82 -22.34 -7.05
N ASP A 41 -11.68 -21.66 -6.95
CA ASP A 41 -11.62 -20.25 -6.56
C ASP A 41 -12.59 -19.40 -7.43
N PRO A 42 -13.46 -18.57 -6.83
CA PRO A 42 -14.35 -17.66 -7.56
C PRO A 42 -13.66 -16.84 -8.66
N MET A 43 -12.40 -16.44 -8.44
CA MET A 43 -11.59 -15.68 -9.38
C MET A 43 -11.34 -16.39 -10.72
N ARG A 44 -11.47 -17.73 -10.77
CA ARG A 44 -11.46 -18.49 -12.03
C ARG A 44 -12.57 -18.04 -12.99
N ARG A 45 -13.62 -17.36 -12.48
CA ARG A 45 -14.77 -16.87 -13.25
C ARG A 45 -14.76 -15.36 -13.50
N TRP A 46 -13.78 -14.60 -13.00
CA TRP A 46 -13.76 -13.13 -13.08
C TRP A 46 -13.19 -12.58 -14.40
N GLY A 47 -12.35 -13.34 -15.08
CA GLY A 47 -11.67 -12.91 -16.30
C GLY A 47 -10.48 -11.97 -16.02
N PRO A 48 -9.91 -11.31 -17.04
CA PRO A 48 -10.25 -11.45 -18.46
C PRO A 48 -10.09 -12.89 -18.97
N PHE A 49 -10.86 -13.22 -20.01
CA PHE A 49 -10.77 -14.50 -20.71
C PHE A 49 -10.43 -14.28 -22.18
N PRO A 50 -9.67 -15.18 -22.83
CA PRO A 50 -9.41 -15.09 -24.27
C PRO A 50 -10.71 -15.02 -25.08
N GLY A 51 -10.90 -13.92 -25.81
CA GLY A 51 -12.11 -13.68 -26.60
C GLY A 51 -13.38 -13.50 -25.76
N GLY A 52 -13.25 -13.15 -24.48
CA GLY A 52 -14.36 -12.91 -23.55
C GLY A 52 -15.15 -14.15 -23.12
N ARG A 53 -14.72 -15.35 -23.50
CA ARG A 53 -15.40 -16.61 -23.18
C ARG A 53 -14.91 -17.18 -21.87
N SER A 54 -15.78 -17.22 -20.85
CA SER A 54 -15.42 -17.78 -19.53
C SER A 54 -14.90 -19.21 -19.64
N ASP A 55 -13.68 -19.43 -19.12
CA ASP A 55 -13.03 -20.73 -18.97
C ASP A 55 -12.20 -20.71 -17.68
N PRO A 56 -12.51 -21.58 -16.69
CA PRO A 56 -11.81 -21.64 -15.40
C PRO A 56 -10.29 -21.89 -15.48
N ASN A 57 -9.79 -22.36 -16.62
CA ASN A 57 -8.36 -22.57 -16.88
C ASN A 57 -7.70 -21.43 -17.68
N LYS A 58 -8.47 -20.40 -18.07
CA LYS A 58 -7.99 -19.29 -18.90
C LYS A 58 -8.41 -17.92 -18.35
N SER A 59 -8.48 -17.80 -17.02
CA SER A 59 -8.67 -16.51 -16.34
C SER A 59 -7.30 -15.82 -16.19
N GLY A 60 -7.12 -14.67 -16.85
CA GLY A 60 -5.86 -13.92 -16.84
C GLY A 60 -5.47 -13.42 -15.46
N LEU A 61 -6.44 -12.95 -14.67
CA LEU A 61 -6.20 -12.52 -13.29
C LEU A 61 -5.82 -13.70 -12.39
N PHE A 62 -6.53 -14.83 -12.51
CA PHE A 62 -6.17 -16.04 -11.76
C PHE A 62 -4.76 -16.51 -12.10
N GLU A 63 -4.41 -16.52 -13.38
CA GLU A 63 -3.07 -16.90 -13.86
C GLU A 63 -2.00 -15.96 -13.29
N TYR A 64 -2.24 -14.65 -13.24
CA TYR A 64 -1.31 -13.69 -12.65
C TYR A 64 -1.06 -13.93 -11.16
N LEU A 65 -2.13 -14.07 -10.36
CA LEU A 65 -2.01 -14.19 -8.91
C LEU A 65 -1.56 -15.58 -8.44
N ASN A 66 -1.78 -16.61 -9.25
CA ASN A 66 -1.48 -18.00 -8.88
C ASN A 66 -0.33 -18.62 -9.69
N ALA A 67 0.34 -17.85 -10.55
CA ALA A 67 1.56 -18.26 -11.23
C ALA A 67 2.59 -18.80 -10.23
N GLY A 68 3.18 -19.95 -10.54
CA GLY A 68 4.21 -20.60 -9.72
C GLY A 68 3.69 -21.47 -8.58
N LYS A 69 2.39 -21.43 -8.26
CA LYS A 69 1.80 -22.26 -7.20
C LYS A 69 1.51 -23.69 -7.67
N ARG A 70 1.43 -24.61 -6.72
CA ARG A 70 0.83 -25.95 -6.89
C ARG A 70 -0.65 -25.88 -6.52
N GLY A 71 -1.48 -26.74 -7.11
CA GLY A 71 -2.91 -26.80 -6.83
C GLY A 71 -3.31 -28.07 -6.08
N ALA A 72 -4.26 -27.94 -5.17
CA ALA A 72 -4.97 -29.04 -4.53
C ALA A 72 -6.46 -28.71 -4.50
N THR A 73 -7.29 -29.55 -5.13
CA THR A 73 -8.75 -29.37 -5.10
C THR A 73 -9.32 -30.24 -3.99
N VAL A 74 -9.74 -29.63 -2.89
CA VAL A 74 -10.20 -30.34 -1.69
C VAL A 74 -11.46 -29.66 -1.16
N ASP A 75 -12.48 -30.47 -0.86
CA ASP A 75 -13.65 -30.02 -0.13
C ASP A 75 -13.33 -30.04 1.37
N LEU A 76 -13.21 -28.86 1.98
CA LEU A 76 -12.85 -28.74 3.40
C LEU A 76 -13.89 -29.35 4.33
N ASP A 77 -15.17 -29.32 3.96
CA ASP A 77 -16.26 -29.82 4.80
C ASP A 77 -16.27 -31.36 4.87
N SER A 78 -15.80 -32.03 3.81
CA SER A 78 -15.81 -33.49 3.72
C SER A 78 -14.42 -34.14 3.83
N ASP A 79 -13.33 -33.39 3.60
CA ASP A 79 -11.95 -33.92 3.58
C ASP A 79 -10.91 -32.98 4.22
N ALA A 80 -11.25 -32.42 5.39
CA ALA A 80 -10.29 -31.71 6.24
C ALA A 80 -8.98 -32.48 6.54
N PRO A 81 -8.96 -33.83 6.70
CA PRO A 81 -7.72 -34.58 6.94
C PRO A 81 -6.67 -34.44 5.83
N THR A 82 -7.07 -34.38 4.55
CA THR A 82 -6.14 -34.14 3.44
C THR A 82 -5.45 -32.79 3.56
N VAL A 83 -6.19 -31.75 3.94
CA VAL A 83 -5.63 -30.41 4.16
C VAL A 83 -4.74 -30.40 5.42
N GLY A 84 -5.13 -31.07 6.49
CA GLY A 84 -4.30 -31.26 7.67
C GLY A 84 -2.94 -31.92 7.36
N ALA A 85 -2.91 -32.89 6.43
CA ALA A 85 -1.68 -33.52 5.98
C ALA A 85 -0.76 -32.58 5.19
N LEU A 86 -1.33 -31.65 4.41
CA LEU A 86 -0.56 -30.59 3.75
C LEU A 86 0.00 -29.60 4.78
N ILE A 87 -0.83 -29.17 5.74
CA ILE A 87 -0.46 -28.23 6.80
C ILE A 87 0.64 -28.81 7.71
N SER A 88 0.60 -30.11 8.02
CA SER A 88 1.63 -30.77 8.86
C SER A 88 3.05 -30.71 8.27
N GLN A 89 3.18 -30.35 6.99
CA GLN A 89 4.45 -30.18 6.28
C GLN A 89 4.74 -28.71 5.95
N ALA A 90 3.85 -27.79 6.31
CA ALA A 90 3.97 -26.38 6.00
C ALA A 90 4.74 -25.63 7.08
N HIS A 91 5.36 -24.54 6.68
CA HIS A 91 5.97 -23.55 7.57
C HIS A 91 5.02 -22.38 7.84
N LEU A 92 4.12 -22.13 6.89
CA LEU A 92 3.19 -21.03 6.88
C LEU A 92 1.85 -21.51 6.31
N LEU A 93 0.76 -21.12 6.96
CA LEU A 93 -0.60 -21.20 6.46
C LEU A 93 -1.11 -19.78 6.19
N VAL A 94 -1.52 -19.49 4.96
CA VAL A 94 -2.25 -18.27 4.60
C VAL A 94 -3.73 -18.63 4.52
N ASP A 95 -4.53 -18.12 5.46
CA ASP A 95 -5.97 -18.31 5.55
C ASP A 95 -6.69 -16.99 5.18
N GLY A 96 -7.48 -17.03 4.12
CA GLY A 96 -8.32 -15.91 3.68
C GLY A 96 -9.82 -16.21 3.80
N LEU A 97 -10.20 -17.24 4.56
CA LEU A 97 -11.61 -17.56 4.77
C LEU A 97 -12.25 -16.63 5.81
N ARG A 98 -13.58 -16.61 5.84
CA ARG A 98 -14.33 -15.88 6.88
C ARG A 98 -13.90 -16.32 8.29
N PRO A 99 -13.89 -15.41 9.28
CA PRO A 99 -13.56 -15.75 10.66
C PRO A 99 -14.29 -17.02 11.17
N GLY A 100 -13.53 -17.91 11.79
CA GLY A 100 -14.02 -19.19 12.31
C GLY A 100 -14.29 -20.29 11.27
N ALA A 101 -14.01 -20.09 9.98
CA ALA A 101 -14.23 -21.11 8.96
C ALA A 101 -13.39 -22.37 9.18
N LEU A 102 -12.10 -22.22 9.45
CA LEU A 102 -11.22 -23.37 9.73
C LEU A 102 -11.61 -24.08 11.03
N ASP A 103 -12.07 -23.35 12.05
CA ASP A 103 -12.55 -23.94 13.30
C ASP A 103 -13.75 -24.87 13.08
N ARG A 104 -14.69 -24.50 12.19
CA ARG A 104 -15.87 -25.32 11.87
C ARG A 104 -15.54 -26.67 11.24
N VAL A 105 -14.43 -26.77 10.52
CA VAL A 105 -13.96 -28.00 9.87
C VAL A 105 -12.90 -28.75 10.71
N GLY A 106 -12.71 -28.36 11.98
CA GLY A 106 -11.77 -29.03 12.89
C GLY A 106 -10.30 -28.67 12.66
N LEU A 107 -10.03 -27.56 11.95
CA LEU A 107 -8.69 -26.98 11.73
C LEU A 107 -8.53 -25.67 12.51
N GLY A 108 -9.13 -25.59 13.70
CA GLY A 108 -8.95 -24.48 14.63
C GLY A 108 -7.56 -24.46 15.28
N LYS A 109 -7.29 -23.43 16.10
CA LYS A 109 -5.97 -23.18 16.72
C LYS A 109 -5.33 -24.42 17.37
N ASP A 110 -6.07 -25.12 18.23
CA ASP A 110 -5.56 -26.28 18.96
C ASP A 110 -5.21 -27.45 18.02
N ALA A 111 -6.03 -27.66 16.98
CA ALA A 111 -5.78 -28.68 15.97
C ALA A 111 -4.54 -28.34 15.13
N LEU A 112 -4.39 -27.08 14.71
CA LEU A 112 -3.20 -26.61 13.99
C LEU A 112 -1.93 -26.75 14.84
N SER A 113 -2.02 -26.42 16.13
CA SER A 113 -0.92 -26.59 17.09
C SER A 113 -0.51 -28.05 17.26
N ALA A 114 -1.49 -28.97 17.28
CA ALA A 114 -1.21 -30.40 17.32
C ALA A 114 -0.61 -30.94 16.01
N LEU A 115 -0.98 -30.37 14.86
CA LEU A 115 -0.48 -30.77 13.54
C LEU A 115 0.94 -30.28 13.27
N SER A 116 1.23 -29.02 13.62
CA SER A 116 2.52 -28.39 13.40
C SER A 116 2.76 -27.29 14.46
N PRO A 117 3.43 -27.61 15.58
CA PRO A 117 3.67 -26.67 16.68
C PRO A 117 4.40 -25.38 16.29
N ASP A 118 5.26 -25.43 15.25
CA ASP A 118 6.03 -24.27 14.76
C ASP A 118 5.36 -23.56 13.57
N LEU A 119 4.07 -23.82 13.31
CA LEU A 119 3.34 -23.21 12.20
C LEU A 119 3.09 -21.72 12.45
N VAL A 120 3.39 -20.91 11.43
CA VAL A 120 2.87 -19.54 11.33
C VAL A 120 1.52 -19.58 10.61
N VAL A 121 0.50 -18.93 11.15
CA VAL A 121 -0.84 -18.84 10.56
C VAL A 121 -1.15 -17.37 10.33
N VAL A 122 -1.33 -16.96 9.07
CA VAL A 122 -1.74 -15.61 8.70
C VAL A 122 -3.19 -15.63 8.28
N ARG A 123 -4.03 -14.94 9.05
CA ARG A 123 -5.47 -14.81 8.79
C ARG A 123 -5.75 -13.43 8.21
N ILE A 124 -6.31 -13.38 7.02
CA ILE A 124 -6.67 -12.16 6.31
C ILE A 124 -8.20 -12.08 6.28
N SER A 125 -8.75 -11.01 6.86
CA SER A 125 -10.21 -10.78 6.91
C SER A 125 -10.53 -9.30 6.78
N ASP A 126 -11.79 -8.97 6.46
CA ASP A 126 -12.19 -7.58 6.19
C ASP A 126 -11.96 -6.66 7.39
N PHE A 127 -12.37 -7.11 8.58
CA PHE A 127 -12.31 -6.32 9.82
C PHE A 127 -11.45 -6.95 10.92
N GLY A 128 -10.81 -8.09 10.68
CA GLY A 128 -10.02 -8.84 11.69
C GLY A 128 -10.78 -10.00 12.34
N GLN A 129 -10.07 -10.84 13.10
CA GLN A 129 -10.60 -12.07 13.69
C GLN A 129 -11.40 -11.86 14.99
N HIS A 130 -11.48 -10.62 15.50
CA HIS A 130 -12.20 -10.26 16.72
C HIS A 130 -12.80 -8.84 16.63
N GLY A 131 -13.72 -8.54 17.55
CA GLY A 131 -14.38 -7.24 17.68
C GLY A 131 -15.75 -7.12 17.01
N PRO A 132 -16.43 -5.97 17.20
CA PRO A 132 -17.84 -5.79 16.84
C PRO A 132 -18.15 -5.91 15.34
N LEU A 133 -17.17 -5.67 14.47
CA LEU A 133 -17.31 -5.78 13.00
C LEU A 133 -16.77 -7.09 12.43
N ARG A 134 -16.25 -8.01 13.26
CA ARG A 134 -15.66 -9.30 12.84
C ARG A 134 -16.53 -10.07 11.85
N ASP A 135 -17.82 -10.18 12.15
CA ASP A 135 -18.78 -10.98 11.37
C ASP A 135 -19.57 -10.12 10.36
N ARG A 136 -19.17 -8.85 10.12
CA ARG A 136 -19.80 -7.95 9.17
C ARG A 136 -19.57 -8.44 7.74
N ASP A 137 -20.64 -8.62 6.97
CA ASP A 137 -20.54 -8.90 5.53
C ASP A 137 -20.04 -7.66 4.79
N ALA A 138 -18.98 -7.82 3.99
CA ALA A 138 -18.35 -6.72 3.27
C ALA A 138 -18.11 -7.04 1.79
N THR A 139 -17.73 -5.99 1.06
CA THR A 139 -17.23 -6.00 -0.32
C THR A 139 -16.07 -5.02 -0.41
N PRO A 140 -15.24 -5.06 -1.47
CA PRO A 140 -14.18 -4.08 -1.65
C PRO A 140 -14.66 -2.61 -1.58
N LEU A 141 -15.87 -2.31 -2.09
CA LEU A 141 -16.44 -0.96 -2.01
C LEU A 141 -16.78 -0.57 -0.55
N THR A 142 -17.41 -1.45 0.21
CA THR A 142 -17.83 -1.12 1.59
C THR A 142 -16.64 -1.05 2.55
N VAL A 143 -15.59 -1.86 2.34
CA VAL A 143 -14.32 -1.74 3.09
C VAL A 143 -13.62 -0.41 2.76
N GLN A 144 -13.60 0.00 1.48
CA GLN A 144 -13.08 1.32 1.09
C GLN A 144 -13.89 2.47 1.68
N ALA A 145 -15.21 2.34 1.79
CA ALA A 145 -16.07 3.33 2.41
C ALA A 145 -15.76 3.46 3.91
N ALA A 146 -15.70 2.34 4.62
CA ALA A 146 -15.37 2.31 6.05
C ALA A 146 -13.97 2.87 6.33
N SER A 147 -12.99 2.63 5.45
CA SER A 147 -11.59 3.07 5.62
C SER A 147 -11.30 4.51 5.20
N GLY A 148 -12.25 5.21 4.58
CA GLY A 148 -12.04 6.58 4.06
C GLY A 148 -11.33 6.65 2.71
N TRP A 149 -11.30 5.54 1.95
CA TRP A 149 -10.78 5.50 0.58
C TRP A 149 -11.79 6.02 -0.46
N VAL A 150 -13.09 5.91 -0.17
CA VAL A 150 -14.15 6.55 -0.97
C VAL A 150 -14.17 8.04 -0.67
N ASN A 151 -13.95 8.87 -1.68
CA ASN A 151 -13.79 10.31 -1.52
C ASN A 151 -14.49 11.11 -2.62
N THR A 152 -14.88 12.35 -2.30
CA THR A 152 -15.32 13.32 -3.31
C THR A 152 -14.13 13.79 -4.12
N ARG A 153 -14.03 13.36 -5.38
CA ARG A 153 -12.88 13.66 -6.26
C ARG A 153 -13.11 14.87 -7.16
N GLU A 154 -14.37 15.20 -7.43
CA GLU A 154 -14.78 16.41 -8.15
C GLU A 154 -15.84 17.18 -7.34
N PRO A 155 -15.73 18.51 -7.18
CA PRO A 155 -16.73 19.30 -6.45
C PRO A 155 -18.15 19.12 -7.02
N GLY A 156 -19.13 18.96 -6.13
CA GLY A 156 -20.54 18.83 -6.50
C GLY A 156 -20.97 17.45 -7.01
N ARG A 157 -20.06 16.46 -7.03
CA ARG A 157 -20.36 15.09 -7.44
C ARG A 157 -20.37 14.11 -6.25
N PRO A 158 -21.09 12.99 -6.35
CA PRO A 158 -21.04 11.92 -5.34
C PRO A 158 -19.62 11.40 -5.09
N PRO A 159 -19.27 10.96 -3.88
CA PRO A 159 -18.00 10.31 -3.61
C PRO A 159 -17.78 9.06 -4.47
N VAL A 160 -16.54 8.79 -4.86
CA VAL A 160 -16.16 7.63 -5.66
C VAL A 160 -14.98 6.86 -5.05
N GLN A 161 -15.06 5.53 -5.13
CA GLN A 161 -13.99 4.61 -4.74
C GLN A 161 -12.70 4.84 -5.53
N ALA A 162 -11.60 4.26 -5.05
CA ALA A 162 -10.47 4.00 -5.92
C ALA A 162 -10.87 2.93 -6.94
N GLY A 163 -10.49 3.13 -8.20
CA GLY A 163 -10.84 2.22 -9.28
C GLY A 163 -10.10 0.89 -9.21
N GLY A 164 -10.62 -0.10 -9.93
CA GLY A 164 -10.07 -1.46 -9.94
C GLY A 164 -10.23 -2.16 -8.60
N ARG A 165 -9.32 -3.07 -8.29
CA ARG A 165 -9.30 -3.86 -7.06
C ARG A 165 -8.08 -3.60 -6.18
N ILE A 166 -7.52 -2.39 -6.30
CA ILE A 166 -6.25 -1.98 -5.65
C ILE A 166 -6.30 -2.27 -4.13
N SER A 167 -7.42 -2.01 -3.47
CA SER A 167 -7.60 -2.23 -2.03
C SER A 167 -7.32 -3.67 -1.57
N GLU A 168 -7.68 -4.67 -2.39
CA GLU A 168 -7.46 -6.07 -2.08
C GLU A 168 -5.96 -6.45 -2.15
N TYR A 169 -5.23 -5.85 -3.12
CA TYR A 169 -3.77 -6.01 -3.22
C TYR A 169 -3.04 -5.40 -2.02
N VAL A 170 -3.53 -4.27 -1.49
CA VAL A 170 -2.95 -3.63 -0.28
C VAL A 170 -2.97 -4.62 0.89
N ALA A 171 -4.13 -5.21 1.19
CA ALA A 171 -4.26 -6.20 2.27
C ALA A 171 -3.33 -7.42 2.05
N GLY A 172 -3.23 -7.90 0.80
CA GLY A 172 -2.30 -8.99 0.46
C GLY A 172 -0.83 -8.63 0.66
N GLY A 173 -0.43 -7.39 0.36
CA GLY A 173 0.92 -6.88 0.60
C GLY A 173 1.29 -6.88 2.09
N TYR A 174 0.41 -6.35 2.94
CA TYR A 174 0.61 -6.42 4.39
C TYR A 174 0.60 -7.86 4.90
N GLY A 175 -0.21 -8.75 4.30
CA GLY A 175 -0.21 -10.18 4.62
C GLY A 175 1.15 -10.82 4.42
N ALA A 176 1.82 -10.53 3.29
CA ALA A 176 3.17 -11.04 3.03
C ALA A 176 4.21 -10.44 3.99
N LEU A 177 4.12 -9.14 4.28
CA LEU A 177 5.00 -8.45 5.23
C LEU A 177 4.88 -9.08 6.63
N ALA A 178 3.65 -9.23 7.13
CA ALA A 178 3.37 -9.81 8.43
C ALA A 178 3.76 -11.30 8.51
N ALA A 179 3.54 -12.07 7.43
CA ALA A 179 3.97 -13.46 7.34
C ALA A 179 5.47 -13.62 7.54
N LEU A 180 6.27 -12.79 6.87
CA LEU A 180 7.73 -12.86 6.94
C LEU A 180 8.27 -12.37 8.28
N THR A 181 7.63 -11.37 8.90
CA THR A 181 7.96 -10.93 10.26
C THR A 181 7.65 -11.99 11.30
N ALA A 182 6.51 -12.68 11.19
CA ALA A 182 6.19 -13.83 12.02
C ALA A 182 7.17 -15.00 11.84
N LEU A 183 7.57 -15.30 10.60
CA LEU A 183 8.55 -16.36 10.31
C LEU A 183 9.93 -16.07 10.92
N ARG A 184 10.29 -14.80 11.13
CA ARG A 184 11.55 -14.40 11.76
C ARG A 184 11.65 -14.78 13.23
N ILE A 185 10.53 -14.71 13.96
CA ILE A 185 10.46 -15.08 15.39
C ILE A 185 9.96 -16.51 15.61
N ARG A 186 9.74 -17.27 14.54
CA ARG A 186 9.37 -18.68 14.61
C ARG A 186 10.48 -19.48 15.31
N GLY A 187 10.10 -20.30 16.28
CA GLY A 187 11.04 -21.13 17.06
C GLY A 187 11.63 -20.42 18.28
N ALA A 188 11.24 -19.17 18.55
CA ALA A 188 11.57 -18.44 19.78
C ALA A 188 10.84 -19.01 21.02
N ASN A 189 11.13 -20.26 21.41
CA ASN A 189 10.55 -20.94 22.58
C ASN A 189 9.02 -20.80 22.72
N THR A 190 8.28 -20.72 21.61
CA THR A 190 6.83 -20.57 21.60
C THR A 190 6.18 -21.95 21.69
N THR A 191 5.36 -22.20 22.71
CA THR A 191 4.50 -23.39 22.73
C THR A 191 3.29 -23.15 21.84
N GLY A 192 3.25 -23.78 20.66
CA GLY A 192 2.10 -23.76 19.75
C GLY A 192 2.22 -22.72 18.63
N VAL A 193 1.18 -22.66 17.79
CA VAL A 193 1.17 -21.83 16.58
C VAL A 193 1.34 -20.34 16.85
N LEU A 194 2.03 -19.65 15.94
CA LEU A 194 2.11 -18.20 15.90
C LEU A 194 1.01 -17.69 14.95
N GLU A 195 0.05 -16.93 15.48
CA GLU A 195 -1.06 -16.38 14.70
C GLU A 195 -0.84 -14.90 14.38
N VAL A 196 -1.08 -14.54 13.12
CA VAL A 196 -1.18 -13.17 12.62
C VAL A 196 -2.63 -12.91 12.26
N ASP A 197 -3.23 -11.88 12.83
CA ASP A 197 -4.60 -11.44 12.56
C ASP A 197 -4.58 -10.10 11.82
N LEU A 198 -4.77 -10.15 10.50
CA LEU A 198 -4.74 -9.01 9.60
C LEU A 198 -6.14 -8.54 9.22
N SER A 199 -6.34 -7.22 9.25
CA SER A 199 -7.56 -6.52 8.85
C SER A 199 -7.34 -5.76 7.55
N ALA A 200 -8.15 -6.04 6.53
CA ALA A 200 -8.13 -5.29 5.27
C ALA A 200 -8.54 -3.83 5.49
N PHE A 201 -9.52 -3.58 6.36
CA PHE A 201 -9.95 -2.25 6.77
C PHE A 201 -8.80 -1.43 7.37
N GLU A 202 -8.05 -1.99 8.32
CA GLU A 202 -6.88 -1.33 8.92
C GLU A 202 -5.77 -1.13 7.89
N SER A 203 -5.59 -2.09 6.96
CA SER A 203 -4.58 -2.00 5.89
C SER A 203 -4.83 -0.80 4.98
N LEU A 204 -6.09 -0.52 4.63
CA LEU A 204 -6.43 0.67 3.85
C LEU A 204 -6.24 1.96 4.65
N LEU A 205 -6.65 1.97 5.92
CA LEU A 205 -6.48 3.13 6.80
C LEU A 205 -5.00 3.49 7.00
N SER A 206 -4.13 2.48 7.09
CA SER A 206 -2.67 2.59 7.17
C SER A 206 -2.00 3.23 5.95
N THR A 207 -2.72 3.32 4.82
CA THR A 207 -2.22 3.90 3.56
C THR A 207 -2.80 5.29 3.25
N LEU A 208 -3.55 5.88 4.20
CA LEU A 208 -3.98 7.27 4.12
C LEU A 208 -2.94 8.19 4.77
N PRO A 209 -2.80 9.46 4.33
CA PRO A 209 -1.82 10.41 4.87
C PRO A 209 -2.27 10.97 6.22
N TYR A 210 -2.47 10.09 7.20
CA TYR A 210 -2.88 10.37 8.58
C TYR A 210 -4.00 11.43 8.69
N PRO A 211 -5.10 11.30 7.92
CA PRO A 211 -6.11 12.35 7.80
C PRO A 211 -6.79 12.67 9.15
N MET A 212 -6.85 11.72 10.07
CA MET A 212 -7.35 11.93 11.43
C MET A 212 -6.52 12.93 12.23
N LEU A 213 -5.18 12.87 12.14
CA LEU A 213 -4.28 13.84 12.79
C LEU A 213 -4.42 15.23 12.15
N LEU A 214 -4.56 15.28 10.82
CA LEU A 214 -4.81 16.54 10.11
C LEU A 214 -6.16 17.14 10.50
N ALA A 215 -7.21 16.33 10.63
CA ALA A 215 -8.53 16.79 11.04
C ALA A 215 -8.53 17.31 12.49
N GLU A 216 -7.87 16.62 13.42
CA GLU A 216 -7.65 17.09 14.79
C GLU A 216 -6.93 18.45 14.80
N LYS A 217 -5.89 18.57 13.96
CA LYS A 217 -5.13 19.81 13.82
C LYS A 217 -5.99 20.97 13.30
N ILE A 218 -6.72 20.75 12.21
CA ILE A 218 -7.62 21.75 11.62
C ILE A 218 -8.70 22.19 12.63
N LYS A 219 -9.30 21.23 13.37
CA LYS A 219 -10.24 21.52 14.46
C LYS A 219 -9.61 22.39 15.54
N SER A 220 -8.36 22.11 15.94
CA SER A 220 -7.65 22.89 16.95
C SER A 220 -7.40 24.35 16.55
N LEU A 221 -7.34 24.63 15.24
CA LEU A 221 -7.22 25.98 14.68
C LEU A 221 -8.58 26.70 14.53
N GLY A 222 -9.69 26.07 14.96
CA GLY A 222 -11.04 26.63 14.82
C GLY A 222 -11.60 26.57 13.39
N MET A 223 -10.98 25.78 12.52
CA MET A 223 -11.41 25.61 11.13
C MET A 223 -12.31 24.37 10.96
N PRO A 224 -13.21 24.34 9.96
CA PRO A 224 -14.00 23.16 9.64
C PRO A 224 -13.10 21.97 9.26
N SER A 225 -13.35 20.80 9.85
CA SER A 225 -12.56 19.58 9.62
C SER A 225 -12.61 19.07 8.18
N ASN A 226 -13.61 19.51 7.41
CA ASN A 226 -13.80 19.20 5.99
C ASN A 226 -13.21 20.26 5.04
N THR A 227 -12.30 21.13 5.52
CA THR A 227 -11.62 22.12 4.67
C THR A 227 -10.93 21.40 3.51
N ARG A 228 -11.45 21.58 2.29
CA ARG A 228 -10.98 20.91 1.09
C ARG A 228 -9.73 21.61 0.57
N SER A 229 -8.66 20.86 0.29
CA SER A 229 -7.53 21.35 -0.48
C SER A 229 -7.60 20.80 -1.90
N ALA A 230 -7.25 21.64 -2.88
CA ALA A 230 -7.14 21.25 -4.27
C ALA A 230 -5.66 21.07 -4.64
N PRO A 231 -5.30 20.07 -5.46
CA PRO A 231 -3.93 19.92 -5.93
C PRO A 231 -3.57 21.11 -6.81
N MET A 232 -2.48 21.85 -6.54
CA MET A 232 -2.19 23.12 -7.23
C MET A 232 -2.38 23.05 -8.76
N MET A 233 -1.90 21.97 -9.38
CA MET A 233 -2.19 21.61 -10.77
C MET A 233 -3.12 20.38 -10.82
N GLY A 234 -2.58 19.17 -10.63
CA GLY A 234 -3.33 17.91 -10.65
C GLY A 234 -3.28 17.23 -12.02
N ILE A 235 -4.35 16.53 -12.39
CA ILE A 235 -4.49 15.85 -13.69
C ILE A 235 -5.11 16.82 -14.70
N LEU A 236 -4.45 16.95 -15.85
CA LEU A 236 -4.75 17.95 -16.89
C LEU A 236 -4.79 17.28 -18.26
N ARG A 237 -5.50 17.92 -19.20
CA ARG A 237 -5.65 17.44 -20.58
C ARG A 237 -4.65 18.14 -21.50
N ALA A 238 -3.80 17.36 -22.14
CA ALA A 238 -2.91 17.77 -23.22
C ALA A 238 -3.50 17.42 -24.60
N ALA A 239 -2.76 17.72 -25.68
CA ALA A 239 -3.20 17.51 -27.06
C ALA A 239 -3.59 16.05 -27.37
N ASP A 240 -2.84 15.09 -26.82
CA ASP A 240 -2.93 13.66 -27.17
C ASP A 240 -3.30 12.75 -25.98
N GLY A 241 -3.43 13.29 -24.77
CA GLY A 241 -3.71 12.47 -23.59
C GLY A 241 -3.83 13.24 -22.28
N TRP A 242 -3.83 12.48 -21.20
CA TRP A 242 -3.86 13.00 -19.83
C TRP A 242 -2.46 12.97 -19.23
N LEU A 243 -2.09 14.04 -18.53
CA LEU A 243 -0.88 14.08 -17.71
C LEU A 243 -1.19 14.56 -16.31
N GLY A 244 -0.36 14.20 -15.34
CA GLY A 244 -0.35 14.82 -14.03
C GLY A 244 0.86 15.72 -13.86
N ILE A 245 0.62 16.94 -13.37
CA ILE A 245 1.65 17.86 -12.87
C ILE A 245 1.39 18.01 -11.36
N ASN A 246 2.31 17.52 -10.53
CA ASN A 246 2.10 17.44 -9.08
C ASN A 246 3.08 18.36 -8.34
N CYS A 247 2.69 19.63 -8.19
CA CYS A 247 3.44 20.60 -7.40
C CYS A 247 3.15 20.36 -5.90
N LEU A 248 4.17 19.95 -5.14
CA LEU A 248 4.09 19.75 -3.67
C LEU A 248 4.90 20.75 -2.85
N THR A 249 5.69 21.61 -3.49
CA THR A 249 6.50 22.63 -2.81
C THR A 249 6.27 23.99 -3.47
N GLY A 250 6.58 25.08 -2.76
CA GLY A 250 6.51 26.43 -3.33
C GLY A 250 7.42 26.58 -4.55
N GLN A 251 8.61 25.98 -4.53
CA GLN A 251 9.51 26.00 -5.69
C GLN A 251 8.89 25.32 -6.92
N HIS A 252 8.28 24.14 -6.76
CA HIS A 252 7.59 23.49 -7.89
C HIS A 252 6.44 24.34 -8.44
N TRP A 253 5.74 25.09 -7.58
CA TRP A 253 4.69 26.00 -8.02
C TRP A 253 5.24 27.15 -8.86
N LEU A 254 6.29 27.82 -8.36
CA LEU A 254 6.96 28.90 -9.08
C LEU A 254 7.49 28.43 -10.44
N ASP A 255 8.12 27.25 -10.49
CA ASP A 255 8.65 26.68 -11.73
C ASP A 255 7.52 26.30 -12.71
N ALA A 256 6.40 25.77 -12.22
CA ALA A 256 5.23 25.48 -13.06
C ALA A 256 4.58 26.75 -13.63
N CYS A 257 4.45 27.81 -12.83
CA CYS A 257 4.00 29.11 -13.31
C CYS A 257 4.94 29.67 -14.39
N ALA A 258 6.26 29.57 -14.19
CA ALA A 258 7.24 30.00 -15.19
C ALA A 258 7.15 29.16 -16.48
N MET A 259 7.00 27.83 -16.38
CA MET A 259 6.85 26.93 -17.51
C MET A 259 5.62 27.26 -18.37
N LEU A 260 4.52 27.64 -17.73
CA LEU A 260 3.25 28.00 -18.37
C LEU A 260 3.18 29.46 -18.83
N GLU A 261 4.23 30.26 -18.58
CA GLU A 261 4.24 31.71 -18.83
C GLU A 261 3.18 32.47 -18.03
N LEU A 262 2.89 32.02 -16.80
CA LEU A 262 1.89 32.55 -15.87
C LEU A 262 2.51 32.96 -14.52
N SER A 263 3.68 33.60 -14.56
CA SER A 263 4.45 33.97 -13.37
C SER A 263 3.70 34.90 -12.40
N GLU A 264 2.67 35.62 -12.86
CA GLU A 264 1.81 36.45 -12.01
C GLU A 264 1.02 35.66 -10.95
N TYR A 265 0.86 34.35 -11.14
CA TYR A 265 0.20 33.45 -10.17
C TYR A 265 1.16 32.90 -9.11
N GLY A 266 2.47 33.18 -9.20
CA GLY A 266 3.47 32.66 -8.27
C GLY A 266 3.16 32.98 -6.80
N GLU A 267 2.65 34.18 -6.53
CA GLU A 267 2.30 34.65 -5.18
C GLU A 267 0.91 34.16 -4.69
N LEU A 268 0.11 33.52 -5.56
CA LEU A 268 -1.25 33.07 -5.27
C LEU A 268 -1.32 31.60 -4.83
N GLN A 269 -0.20 31.04 -4.34
CA GLN A 269 -0.09 29.62 -4.02
C GLN A 269 -1.19 29.14 -3.06
N ILE A 270 -1.46 29.92 -2.01
CA ILE A 270 -2.42 29.55 -0.95
C ILE A 270 -3.85 29.57 -1.51
N GLU A 271 -4.21 30.60 -2.26
CA GLU A 271 -5.52 30.76 -2.91
C GLU A 271 -5.80 29.60 -3.87
N ILE A 272 -4.80 29.21 -4.66
CA ILE A 272 -4.86 28.05 -5.57
C ILE A 272 -5.07 26.75 -4.80
N MET A 273 -4.33 26.54 -3.71
CA MET A 273 -4.44 25.35 -2.85
C MET A 273 -5.79 25.24 -2.14
N LEU A 274 -6.39 26.37 -1.75
CA LEU A 274 -7.72 26.42 -1.12
C LEU A 274 -8.86 26.23 -2.14
N GLY A 275 -8.55 26.13 -3.44
CA GLY A 275 -9.55 25.94 -4.49
C GLY A 275 -10.42 27.17 -4.72
N GLY A 276 -9.90 28.38 -4.45
CA GLY A 276 -10.59 29.65 -4.71
C GLY A 276 -10.84 29.93 -6.19
N PRO A 277 -11.57 31.00 -6.53
CA PRO A 277 -11.85 31.38 -7.93
C PRO A 277 -10.58 31.58 -8.77
N GLU A 278 -9.48 32.01 -8.15
CA GLU A 278 -8.16 32.19 -8.76
C GLU A 278 -7.66 30.90 -9.43
N ARG A 279 -8.02 29.73 -8.87
CA ARG A 279 -7.69 28.42 -9.44
C ARG A 279 -8.37 28.20 -10.78
N GLY A 280 -9.66 28.55 -10.87
CA GLY A 280 -10.42 28.44 -12.11
C GLY A 280 -9.80 29.30 -13.21
N GLU A 281 -9.48 30.56 -12.89
CA GLU A 281 -8.85 31.49 -13.83
C GLU A 281 -7.46 31.02 -14.27
N PHE A 282 -6.63 30.55 -13.33
CA PHE A 282 -5.31 30.01 -13.63
C PHE A 282 -5.39 28.81 -14.59
N LEU A 283 -6.27 27.85 -14.32
CA LEU A 283 -6.43 26.66 -15.17
C LEU A 283 -6.98 27.03 -16.56
N GLU A 284 -7.91 28.00 -16.64
CA GLU A 284 -8.42 28.51 -17.91
C GLU A 284 -7.29 29.13 -18.76
N LYS A 285 -6.37 29.87 -18.14
CA LYS A 285 -5.20 30.46 -18.83
C LYS A 285 -4.12 29.43 -19.18
N ALA A 286 -3.94 28.39 -18.37
CA ALA A 286 -2.99 27.32 -18.64
C ALA A 286 -3.46 26.40 -19.79
N GLN A 287 -4.78 26.22 -19.95
CA GLN A 287 -5.35 25.23 -20.86
C GLN A 287 -4.93 25.39 -22.35
N PRO A 288 -4.88 26.59 -22.96
CA PRO A 288 -4.38 26.76 -24.32
C PRO A 288 -2.95 26.23 -24.50
N TRP A 289 -2.04 26.56 -23.57
CA TRP A 289 -0.65 26.10 -23.62
C TRP A 289 -0.56 24.57 -23.57
N LEU A 290 -1.37 23.94 -22.70
CA LEU A 290 -1.45 22.49 -22.54
C LEU A 290 -2.06 21.80 -23.77
N ALA A 291 -3.10 22.39 -24.37
CA ALA A 291 -3.82 21.81 -25.50
C ALA A 291 -3.02 21.79 -26.82
N GLU A 292 -1.98 22.63 -26.94
CA GLU A 292 -1.11 22.69 -28.12
C GLU A 292 0.07 21.72 -28.07
N ARG A 293 0.33 21.08 -26.92
CA ARG A 293 1.50 20.22 -26.69
C ARG A 293 1.08 18.80 -26.33
N THR A 294 1.89 17.85 -26.76
CA THR A 294 1.73 16.43 -26.40
C THR A 294 2.11 16.19 -24.94
N VAL A 295 1.59 15.11 -24.35
CA VAL A 295 1.99 14.66 -23.01
C VAL A 295 3.51 14.49 -22.91
N ALA A 296 4.14 13.93 -23.95
CA ALA A 296 5.57 13.70 -23.98
C ALA A 296 6.38 15.01 -23.90
N GLU A 297 6.01 16.02 -24.70
CA GLU A 297 6.68 17.33 -24.69
C GLU A 297 6.56 18.03 -23.33
N ILE A 298 5.37 17.99 -22.72
CA ILE A 298 5.14 18.63 -21.43
C ILE A 298 5.93 17.91 -20.32
N VAL A 299 5.94 16.57 -20.31
CA VAL A 299 6.71 15.79 -19.35
C VAL A 299 8.22 16.03 -19.50
N GLU A 300 8.74 16.05 -20.72
CA GLU A 300 10.15 16.33 -20.99
C GLU A 300 10.56 17.73 -20.48
N LEU A 301 9.77 18.76 -20.80
CA LEU A 301 10.01 20.12 -20.33
C LEU A 301 9.92 20.23 -18.80
N SER A 302 8.88 19.62 -18.21
CA SER A 302 8.70 19.60 -16.75
C SER A 302 9.91 18.98 -16.05
N GLN A 303 10.39 17.84 -16.54
CA GLN A 303 11.53 17.13 -15.93
C GLN A 303 12.84 17.90 -16.12
N ALA A 304 13.03 18.61 -17.24
CA ALA A 304 14.15 19.54 -17.42
C ALA A 304 14.15 20.67 -16.37
N MET A 305 12.97 21.12 -15.95
CA MET A 305 12.77 22.12 -14.89
C MET A 305 12.64 21.52 -13.48
N ARG A 306 12.80 20.19 -13.32
CA ARG A 306 12.59 19.47 -12.04
C ARG A 306 11.17 19.60 -11.47
N ILE A 307 10.18 19.80 -12.34
CA ILE A 307 8.76 19.75 -12.00
C ILE A 307 8.28 18.29 -12.08
N PRO A 308 7.70 17.73 -11.00
CA PRO A 308 7.18 16.37 -10.98
C PRO A 308 5.97 16.18 -11.90
N ALA A 309 6.21 15.75 -13.14
CA ALA A 309 5.18 15.45 -14.11
C ALA A 309 5.30 14.03 -14.67
N ALA A 310 4.16 13.41 -14.98
CA ALA A 310 4.07 12.06 -15.53
C ALA A 310 2.84 11.88 -16.44
N PRO A 311 2.90 10.98 -17.44
CA PRO A 311 1.71 10.59 -18.19
C PRO A 311 0.72 9.83 -17.28
N VAL A 312 -0.57 9.98 -17.54
CA VAL A 312 -1.61 9.10 -16.97
C VAL A 312 -1.81 7.94 -17.94
N ASN A 313 -1.18 6.80 -17.64
CA ASN A 313 -1.23 5.64 -18.50
C ASN A 313 -2.46 4.78 -18.22
N ASP A 314 -3.02 4.16 -19.25
CA ASP A 314 -4.05 3.12 -19.18
C ASP A 314 -3.47 1.74 -19.51
N GLY A 315 -4.32 0.72 -19.61
CA GLY A 315 -3.90 -0.65 -19.93
C GLY A 315 -3.14 -0.80 -21.26
N ALA A 316 -3.29 0.15 -22.19
CA ALA A 316 -2.59 0.17 -23.48
C ALA A 316 -1.28 0.96 -23.41
N THR A 317 -1.39 2.24 -23.04
CA THR A 317 -0.28 3.21 -23.05
C THR A 317 0.79 2.89 -22.01
N VAL A 318 0.45 2.17 -20.92
CA VAL A 318 1.45 1.71 -19.94
C VAL A 318 2.52 0.81 -20.57
N LEU A 319 2.16 0.08 -21.64
CA LEU A 319 3.08 -0.79 -22.39
C LEU A 319 3.97 -0.02 -23.37
N GLU A 320 3.60 1.22 -23.70
CA GLU A 320 4.31 2.10 -24.62
C GLU A 320 5.35 2.97 -23.91
N SER A 321 5.18 3.16 -22.60
CA SER A 321 6.13 3.81 -21.70
C SER A 321 7.57 3.35 -21.99
N ALA A 322 8.43 4.30 -22.35
CA ALA A 322 9.83 4.04 -22.65
C ALA A 322 10.53 3.43 -21.42
N GLN A 323 10.16 3.87 -20.22
CA GLN A 323 10.76 3.39 -18.98
C GLN A 323 10.43 1.93 -18.70
N TYR A 324 9.16 1.52 -18.78
CA TYR A 324 8.79 0.12 -18.56
C TYR A 324 9.36 -0.82 -19.61
N ARG A 325 9.43 -0.37 -20.88
CA ARG A 325 10.01 -1.15 -21.98
C ARG A 325 11.51 -1.38 -21.79
N GLU A 326 12.27 -0.33 -21.51
CA GLU A 326 13.71 -0.43 -21.26
C GLU A 326 14.01 -1.34 -20.07
N ARG A 327 13.15 -1.29 -19.05
CA ARG A 327 13.25 -2.12 -17.85
C ARG A 327 12.74 -3.55 -18.02
N GLY A 328 12.13 -3.90 -19.16
CA GLY A 328 11.56 -5.23 -19.42
C GLY A 328 10.49 -5.66 -18.41
N PHE A 329 9.74 -4.70 -17.83
CA PHE A 329 8.92 -4.98 -16.64
C PHE A 329 7.67 -5.81 -16.93
N PHE A 330 6.96 -5.53 -18.03
CA PHE A 330 5.79 -6.30 -18.41
C PHE A 330 6.21 -7.58 -19.14
N VAL A 331 5.91 -8.73 -18.53
CA VAL A 331 6.34 -10.05 -19.00
C VAL A 331 5.18 -10.83 -19.62
N GLY A 332 5.49 -11.78 -20.50
CA GLY A 332 4.51 -12.71 -21.06
C GLY A 332 4.01 -13.74 -20.03
N SER A 333 2.74 -14.11 -20.12
CA SER A 333 2.10 -15.13 -19.28
C SER A 333 1.00 -15.85 -20.08
N GLY A 334 0.54 -16.99 -19.56
CA GLY A 334 -0.47 -17.84 -20.21
C GLY A 334 0.08 -19.19 -20.63
N ARG A 335 -0.54 -19.82 -21.63
CA ARG A 335 -0.18 -21.13 -22.19
C ARG A 335 -0.08 -21.06 -23.72
N ASP A 336 0.38 -22.12 -24.36
CA ASP A 336 0.66 -22.15 -25.81
C ASP A 336 -0.53 -21.69 -26.68
N ASP A 337 -1.77 -21.88 -26.23
CA ASP A 337 -2.99 -21.55 -26.95
C ASP A 337 -3.66 -20.22 -26.50
N TRP A 338 -3.13 -19.55 -25.48
CA TRP A 338 -3.56 -18.21 -25.07
C TRP A 338 -2.47 -17.49 -24.27
N THR A 339 -2.07 -16.31 -24.73
CA THR A 339 -0.99 -15.52 -24.11
C THR A 339 -1.43 -14.09 -23.89
N PHE A 340 -0.90 -13.46 -22.84
CA PHE A 340 -1.13 -12.05 -22.52
C PHE A 340 0.12 -11.47 -21.85
N ARG A 341 0.14 -10.14 -21.61
CA ARG A 341 1.19 -9.49 -20.82
C ARG A 341 0.66 -9.09 -19.45
N ARG A 342 1.56 -9.09 -18.47
CA ARG A 342 1.26 -8.74 -17.08
C ARG A 342 2.44 -8.07 -16.40
N PRO A 343 2.22 -7.41 -15.24
CA PRO A 343 3.33 -6.94 -14.41
C PRO A 343 4.29 -8.07 -14.02
N GLY A 344 5.57 -7.73 -13.92
CA GLY A 344 6.64 -8.58 -13.41
C GLY A 344 6.61 -8.69 -11.88
N ALA A 345 7.79 -8.83 -11.27
CA ALA A 345 7.93 -8.78 -9.81
C ALA A 345 8.08 -7.33 -9.33
N PRO A 346 7.53 -6.95 -8.17
CA PRO A 346 7.54 -5.57 -7.68
C PRO A 346 8.91 -5.08 -7.18
N PHE A 347 9.92 -5.95 -7.14
CA PHE A 347 11.26 -5.67 -6.63
C PHE A 347 12.30 -6.51 -7.38
N ARG A 348 13.56 -6.06 -7.30
CA ARG A 348 14.73 -6.78 -7.84
C ARG A 348 15.76 -6.96 -6.74
N LEU A 349 16.25 -8.19 -6.59
CA LEU A 349 17.28 -8.57 -5.62
C LEU A 349 18.50 -9.03 -6.41
N GLU A 350 19.66 -8.43 -6.16
CA GLU A 350 20.85 -8.66 -6.99
C GLU A 350 21.39 -10.10 -6.86
N LYS A 351 21.46 -10.63 -5.64
CA LYS A 351 22.09 -11.94 -5.36
C LYS A 351 21.09 -13.10 -5.21
N SER A 352 19.82 -12.78 -4.99
CA SER A 352 18.71 -13.73 -4.95
C SER A 352 17.57 -13.30 -5.88
N PRO A 353 17.79 -13.27 -7.21
CA PRO A 353 16.83 -12.74 -8.16
C PRO A 353 15.52 -13.53 -8.17
N VAL A 354 14.42 -12.83 -8.46
CA VAL A 354 13.10 -13.44 -8.65
C VAL A 354 13.12 -14.38 -9.85
N SER A 355 12.60 -15.58 -9.66
CA SER A 355 12.54 -16.57 -10.74
C SER A 355 11.48 -16.20 -11.78
N PRO A 356 11.70 -16.54 -13.07
CA PRO A 356 10.65 -16.41 -14.07
C PRO A 356 9.40 -17.18 -13.64
N PRO A 357 8.20 -16.61 -13.88
CA PRO A 357 6.97 -17.22 -13.40
C PRO A 357 6.67 -18.53 -14.14
N ARG A 358 6.27 -19.55 -13.38
CA ARG A 358 5.66 -20.76 -13.93
C ARG A 358 4.14 -20.58 -14.05
N PRO A 359 3.45 -21.38 -14.88
CA PRO A 359 2.00 -21.27 -15.01
C PRO A 359 1.24 -21.51 -13.69
N ALA A 360 0.04 -20.95 -13.58
CA ALA A 360 -0.85 -21.23 -12.45
C ALA A 360 -1.41 -22.67 -12.51
N PRO A 361 -1.81 -23.24 -11.36
CA PRO A 361 -2.38 -24.59 -11.32
C PRO A 361 -3.69 -24.67 -12.11
N ALA A 362 -3.81 -25.71 -12.94
CA ALA A 362 -5.02 -25.97 -13.69
C ALA A 362 -6.16 -26.38 -12.73
N PHE A 363 -7.38 -26.03 -13.11
CA PHE A 363 -8.57 -26.39 -12.37
C PHE A 363 -8.72 -27.92 -12.31
N GLY A 364 -8.99 -28.46 -11.12
CA GLY A 364 -9.15 -29.89 -10.90
C GLY A 364 -7.85 -30.70 -11.01
N THR A 365 -6.68 -30.07 -11.19
CA THR A 365 -5.41 -30.79 -11.04
C THR A 365 -5.03 -30.89 -9.57
N GLY A 366 -5.18 -32.09 -9.00
CA GLY A 366 -4.60 -32.44 -7.70
C GLY A 366 -5.47 -33.34 -6.83
N GLY A 367 -5.39 -34.65 -7.05
CA GLY A 367 -5.53 -35.66 -5.99
C GLY A 367 -4.15 -36.28 -5.76
N SER A 368 -3.64 -36.20 -4.52
CA SER A 368 -2.43 -36.88 -4.06
C SER A 368 -1.21 -36.81 -5.01
N ALA A 369 -0.71 -35.61 -5.31
CA ALA A 369 0.69 -35.51 -5.71
C ALA A 369 1.51 -35.57 -4.42
N ALA A 370 1.96 -36.77 -4.06
CA ALA A 370 2.83 -37.02 -2.93
C ALA A 370 3.91 -35.93 -2.86
N VAL A 371 3.81 -35.05 -1.85
CA VAL A 371 4.91 -34.17 -1.47
C VAL A 371 6.06 -35.13 -1.19
N LYS A 372 7.10 -35.12 -2.02
CA LYS A 372 8.30 -35.89 -1.72
C LYS A 372 8.76 -35.40 -0.36
N ALA A 373 8.78 -36.32 0.61
CA ALA A 373 9.31 -36.08 1.95
C ALA A 373 10.80 -35.72 1.83
N GLY A 374 11.08 -34.44 1.58
CA GLY A 374 12.39 -33.85 1.83
C GLY A 374 12.51 -33.64 3.33
N GLY A 375 13.65 -34.05 3.91
CA GLY A 375 13.88 -33.99 5.35
C GLY A 375 13.53 -32.61 5.93
N HIS A 376 12.82 -32.64 7.05
CA HIS A 376 12.52 -31.45 7.83
C HIS A 376 13.86 -30.94 8.39
N GLU A 377 14.47 -29.92 7.77
CA GLU A 377 15.51 -29.18 8.48
C GLU A 377 14.80 -28.42 9.60
N GLN A 378 15.02 -28.85 10.83
CA GLN A 378 14.63 -28.05 11.98
C GLN A 378 15.32 -26.68 11.87
N PRO A 379 14.66 -25.58 12.29
CA PRO A 379 15.32 -24.30 12.45
C PRO A 379 16.60 -24.55 13.25
N ARG A 380 17.77 -24.28 12.65
CA ARG A 380 19.03 -24.35 13.41
C ARG A 380 18.91 -23.33 14.51
N GLY A 381 18.98 -23.78 15.77
CA GLY A 381 18.84 -22.95 16.97
C GLY A 381 19.68 -21.69 16.86
N GLY A 382 19.02 -20.58 16.55
CA GLY A 382 19.57 -19.24 16.68
C GLY A 382 19.55 -18.82 18.15
N ALA A 383 20.13 -17.66 18.44
CA ALA A 383 19.96 -17.00 19.72
C ALA A 383 18.46 -16.93 20.09
N GLU A 384 18.14 -16.98 21.39
CA GLU A 384 16.76 -16.79 21.87
C GLU A 384 16.23 -15.43 21.39
N MET A 385 15.48 -15.44 20.28
CA MET A 385 14.87 -14.24 19.71
C MET A 385 13.76 -13.76 20.64
N ASN A 386 13.68 -12.47 20.92
CA ASN A 386 12.55 -11.90 21.62
C ASN A 386 11.35 -11.75 20.68
N PHE A 387 10.29 -12.54 20.88
CA PHE A 387 9.06 -12.44 20.09
C PHE A 387 8.38 -11.06 20.20
N ALA A 388 8.63 -10.30 21.28
CA ALA A 388 8.12 -8.94 21.42
C ALA A 388 8.91 -7.91 20.58
N MET A 389 10.06 -8.30 20.01
CA MET A 389 10.96 -7.41 19.27
C MET A 389 11.58 -8.13 18.05
N PRO A 390 10.80 -8.44 17.00
CA PRO A 390 11.28 -9.21 15.84
C PRO A 390 12.57 -8.73 15.17
N PHE A 391 12.91 -7.44 15.29
CA PHE A 391 14.09 -6.83 14.65
C PHE A 391 15.10 -6.24 15.65
N GLU A 392 15.09 -6.63 16.93
CA GLU A 392 16.05 -6.09 17.92
C GLU A 392 17.52 -6.27 17.56
N ASP A 393 17.83 -7.25 16.72
CA ASP A 393 19.16 -7.56 16.21
C ASP A 393 19.53 -6.80 14.92
N ILE A 394 18.67 -5.88 14.45
CA ILE A 394 18.87 -5.15 13.20
C ILE A 394 19.07 -3.65 13.47
N LYS A 395 20.17 -3.12 12.92
CA LYS A 395 20.45 -1.68 12.85
C LYS A 395 20.19 -1.13 11.46
N VAL A 396 19.43 -0.04 11.38
CA VAL A 396 19.04 0.60 10.12
C VAL A 396 19.52 2.03 10.07
N LEU A 397 20.25 2.37 9.01
CA LEU A 397 20.53 3.75 8.62
C LEU A 397 19.45 4.22 7.64
N ASP A 398 18.61 5.13 8.09
CA ASP A 398 17.50 5.69 7.33
C ASP A 398 17.94 7.02 6.67
N LEU A 399 18.18 6.98 5.37
CA LEU A 399 18.47 8.15 4.54
C LEU A 399 17.22 8.64 3.79
N SER A 400 16.06 8.05 4.05
CA SER A 400 14.85 8.34 3.30
C SER A 400 14.23 9.69 3.66
N THR A 401 13.40 10.19 2.75
CA THR A 401 12.62 11.41 2.93
C THR A 401 11.15 11.17 2.59
N PHE A 402 10.25 12.01 3.11
CA PHE A 402 8.80 11.87 2.92
C PHE A 402 8.29 10.52 3.42
N TRP A 403 7.59 9.74 2.59
CA TRP A 403 6.77 8.64 3.10
C TRP A 403 7.30 7.24 2.78
N ALA A 404 7.55 6.87 1.52
CA ALA A 404 7.77 5.46 1.16
C ALA A 404 8.88 4.76 1.97
N GLY A 405 10.08 5.35 2.01
CA GLY A 405 11.20 4.80 2.80
C GLY A 405 10.98 4.97 4.31
N ALA A 406 10.44 6.12 4.73
CA ALA A 406 10.20 6.41 6.14
C ALA A 406 9.14 5.48 6.75
N TYR A 407 8.16 5.05 5.95
CA TYR A 407 7.11 4.11 6.31
C TYR A 407 7.70 2.73 6.58
N LEU A 408 8.61 2.26 5.71
CA LEU A 408 9.37 1.02 5.93
C LEU A 408 10.22 1.11 7.21
N THR A 409 10.95 2.20 7.43
CA THR A 409 11.82 2.28 8.62
C THR A 409 11.02 2.51 9.91
N CYS A 410 9.85 3.16 9.84
CA CYS A 410 8.90 3.22 10.95
C CYS A 410 8.38 1.82 11.31
N TYR A 411 8.07 1.00 10.30
CA TYR A 411 7.71 -0.41 10.48
C TYR A 411 8.81 -1.19 11.21
N LEU A 412 10.04 -1.13 10.69
CA LEU A 412 11.16 -1.84 11.30
C LEU A 412 11.38 -1.39 12.76
N GLY A 413 11.31 -0.08 13.01
CA GLY A 413 11.44 0.49 14.36
C GLY A 413 10.30 0.06 15.30
N ALA A 414 9.07 -0.08 14.79
CA ALA A 414 7.92 -0.55 15.55
C ALA A 414 8.05 -2.00 16.00
N PHE A 415 8.69 -2.83 15.17
CA PHE A 415 8.99 -4.22 15.48
C PHE A 415 10.43 -4.42 16.03
N GLY A 416 11.06 -3.35 16.49
CA GLY A 416 12.19 -3.42 17.42
C GLY A 416 13.55 -3.01 16.88
N ALA A 417 13.69 -2.73 15.59
CA ALA A 417 14.96 -2.30 15.01
C ALA A 417 15.48 -0.99 15.64
N GLU A 418 16.81 -0.84 15.66
CA GLU A 418 17.44 0.44 15.94
C GLU A 418 17.48 1.26 14.64
N ILE A 419 16.77 2.39 14.61
CA ILE A 419 16.72 3.25 13.43
C ILE A 419 17.47 4.55 13.73
N VAL A 420 18.50 4.84 12.94
CA VAL A 420 19.17 6.15 12.90
C VAL A 420 18.77 6.84 11.60
N LYS A 421 17.93 7.87 11.71
CA LYS A 421 17.54 8.72 10.59
C LYS A 421 18.54 9.86 10.42
N VAL A 422 19.00 10.04 9.18
CA VAL A 422 19.86 11.16 8.81
C VAL A 422 19.01 12.24 8.16
N GLU A 423 19.04 13.43 8.76
CA GLU A 423 18.44 14.64 8.23
C GLU A 423 19.52 15.72 8.01
N SER A 424 19.10 16.92 7.62
CA SER A 424 19.97 18.09 7.45
C SER A 424 19.26 19.33 7.98
N ILE A 425 20.00 20.24 8.62
CA ILE A 425 19.45 21.55 9.04
C ILE A 425 19.28 22.52 7.86
N GLN A 426 19.99 22.28 6.75
CA GLN A 426 19.87 23.04 5.50
C GLN A 426 18.61 22.64 4.74
N ARG A 427 18.31 21.34 4.72
CA ARG A 427 17.17 20.74 4.01
C ARG A 427 16.57 19.59 4.85
N PRO A 428 15.81 19.91 5.91
CA PRO A 428 15.08 18.92 6.69
C PRO A 428 14.12 18.11 5.83
N ASP A 429 13.66 16.97 6.33
CA ASP A 429 12.65 16.16 5.67
C ASP A 429 11.40 17.01 5.36
N GLY A 430 10.90 16.94 4.12
CA GLY A 430 9.77 17.74 3.67
C GLY A 430 8.48 17.48 4.46
N PHE A 431 8.34 16.31 5.08
CA PHE A 431 7.22 16.05 5.98
C PHE A 431 7.22 16.91 7.24
N ARG A 432 8.36 17.46 7.69
CA ARG A 432 8.38 18.46 8.78
C ARG A 432 7.56 19.71 8.46
N TYR A 433 7.43 20.04 7.18
CA TYR A 433 6.66 21.21 6.72
C TYR A 433 5.20 20.89 6.39
N SER A 434 4.80 19.62 6.37
CA SER A 434 3.46 19.20 5.94
C SER A 434 2.44 19.39 7.06
N GLY A 435 1.47 20.29 6.87
CA GLY A 435 0.44 20.56 7.88
C GLY A 435 0.99 21.24 9.15
N ALA A 436 2.06 22.01 9.00
CA ALA A 436 2.66 22.84 10.04
C ALA A 436 2.78 24.28 9.54
N TRP A 437 2.61 25.27 10.42
CA TRP A 437 2.54 26.68 9.99
C TRP A 437 3.46 27.60 10.78
N ALA A 438 4.14 28.52 10.08
CA ALA A 438 5.10 29.46 10.68
C ALA A 438 4.55 30.30 11.85
N HIS A 439 3.25 30.62 11.87
CA HIS A 439 2.63 31.37 12.96
C HIS A 439 2.52 30.58 14.28
N GLU A 440 2.86 29.30 14.29
CA GLU A 440 2.86 28.44 15.49
C GLU A 440 4.15 28.55 16.33
N GLY A 441 5.07 29.43 15.93
CA GLY A 441 6.30 29.76 16.65
C GLY A 441 7.58 29.25 15.97
N ASP A 442 8.73 29.53 16.58
CA ASP A 442 10.06 29.36 15.98
C ASP A 442 10.44 27.91 15.61
N ARG A 443 9.73 26.92 16.17
CA ARG A 443 9.90 25.49 15.87
C ARG A 443 8.64 24.86 15.28
N TRP A 444 7.92 25.63 14.47
CA TRP A 444 6.67 25.19 13.84
C TRP A 444 6.83 23.87 13.06
N TYR A 445 7.98 23.65 12.41
CA TYR A 445 8.31 22.43 11.66
C TYR A 445 8.40 21.16 12.53
N GLU A 446 8.42 21.28 13.85
CA GLU A 446 8.31 20.13 14.77
C GLU A 446 6.85 19.72 15.06
N ARG A 447 5.88 20.49 14.53
CA ARG A 447 4.44 20.33 14.82
C ARG A 447 3.68 19.62 13.71
N SER A 448 4.36 19.12 12.69
CA SER A 448 3.74 18.35 11.62
C SER A 448 3.27 16.98 12.11
N GLY A 449 1.97 16.72 12.06
CA GLY A 449 1.41 15.39 12.32
C GLY A 449 1.90 14.32 11.34
N MET A 450 2.21 14.70 10.09
CA MET A 450 2.75 13.79 9.08
C MET A 450 4.15 13.32 9.45
N TRP A 451 5.05 14.24 9.82
CA TRP A 451 6.37 13.90 10.35
C TRP A 451 6.25 12.98 11.56
N GLN A 452 5.42 13.38 12.52
CA GLN A 452 5.31 12.69 13.80
C GLN A 452 4.81 11.26 13.64
N ALA A 453 3.84 11.01 12.76
CA ALA A 453 3.29 9.68 12.55
C ALA A 453 4.17 8.76 11.70
N THR A 454 4.99 9.31 10.80
CA THR A 454 5.86 8.52 9.90
C THR A 454 7.26 8.25 10.47
N ASN A 455 7.64 8.93 11.56
CA ASN A 455 8.99 8.83 12.14
C ASN A 455 8.98 8.42 13.62
N LEU A 456 7.91 7.79 14.10
CA LEU A 456 7.89 7.10 15.39
C LEU A 456 9.02 6.05 15.46
N ASN A 457 9.51 5.77 16.66
CA ASN A 457 10.54 4.76 16.92
C ASN A 457 11.92 5.02 16.28
N LYS A 458 12.22 6.28 15.90
CA LYS A 458 13.52 6.65 15.30
C LYS A 458 14.37 7.54 16.21
N ARG A 459 15.69 7.44 16.07
CA ARG A 459 16.67 8.44 16.52
C ARG A 459 17.05 9.29 15.32
N ASP A 460 17.34 10.57 15.55
CA ASP A 460 17.63 11.55 14.50
C ASP A 460 19.00 12.19 14.69
N ILE A 461 19.78 12.21 13.61
CA ILE A 461 21.02 12.94 13.49
C ILE A 461 20.96 13.84 12.26
N THR A 462 21.43 15.06 12.41
CA THR A 462 21.59 15.99 11.28
C THR A 462 23.00 15.91 10.73
N LEU A 463 23.14 15.82 9.42
CA LEU A 463 24.41 15.81 8.70
C LEU A 463 24.29 16.61 7.40
N ASP A 464 25.16 17.59 7.20
CA ASP A 464 25.40 18.17 5.89
C ASP A 464 26.23 17.22 5.03
N LEU A 465 25.54 16.41 4.22
CA LEU A 465 26.17 15.47 3.30
C LEU A 465 26.90 16.15 2.11
N THR A 466 26.81 17.48 1.96
CA THR A 466 27.65 18.21 1.00
C THR A 466 29.06 18.49 1.54
N SER A 467 29.26 18.36 2.85
CA SER A 467 30.55 18.53 3.51
C SER A 467 31.34 17.21 3.58
N ASP A 468 32.68 17.29 3.58
CA ASP A 468 33.53 16.11 3.79
C ASP A 468 33.32 15.48 5.16
N ALA A 469 33.10 16.30 6.20
CA ALA A 469 32.86 15.84 7.56
C ALA A 469 31.55 15.06 7.70
N GLY A 470 30.44 15.57 7.15
CA GLY A 470 29.16 14.87 7.14
C GLY A 470 29.24 13.56 6.36
N ARG A 471 29.97 13.56 5.23
CA ARG A 471 30.23 12.35 4.43
C ARG A 471 31.16 11.34 5.13
N ASP A 472 32.07 11.76 6.00
CA ASP A 472 32.86 10.83 6.82
C ASP A 472 32.00 10.18 7.90
N ILE A 473 31.18 10.97 8.60
CA ILE A 473 30.30 10.49 9.68
C ILE A 473 29.29 9.48 9.15
N VAL A 474 28.60 9.77 8.04
CA VAL A 474 27.63 8.82 7.48
C VAL A 474 28.30 7.51 7.05
N ARG A 475 29.56 7.54 6.56
CA ARG A 475 30.32 6.31 6.27
C ARG A 475 30.68 5.53 7.53
N ARG A 476 30.91 6.19 8.67
CA ARG A 476 31.07 5.51 9.96
C ARG A 476 29.76 4.83 10.39
N LEU A 477 28.61 5.50 10.23
CA LEU A 477 27.30 4.92 10.50
C LEU A 477 27.01 3.69 9.62
N VAL A 478 27.36 3.74 8.32
CA VAL A 478 27.23 2.58 7.41
C VAL A 478 28.00 1.36 7.93
N ARG A 479 29.19 1.53 8.54
CA ARG A 479 29.96 0.40 9.08
C ARG A 479 29.25 -0.32 10.23
N GLU A 480 28.34 0.35 10.92
CA GLU A 480 27.55 -0.21 12.02
C GLU A 480 26.15 -0.69 11.59
N ALA A 481 25.68 -0.29 10.41
CA ALA A 481 24.32 -0.59 9.95
C ALA A 481 24.22 -1.95 9.26
N ASP A 482 23.18 -2.72 9.56
CA ASP A 482 22.81 -3.92 8.82
C ASP A 482 22.14 -3.60 7.49
N VAL A 483 21.30 -2.57 7.53
CA VAL A 483 20.44 -2.15 6.43
C VAL A 483 20.60 -0.65 6.25
N VAL A 484 20.74 -0.22 5.00
CA VAL A 484 20.63 1.19 4.61
C VAL A 484 19.39 1.34 3.73
N VAL A 485 18.55 2.34 4.01
CA VAL A 485 17.32 2.60 3.24
C VAL A 485 17.39 4.01 2.66
N GLU A 486 17.14 4.13 1.35
CA GLU A 486 17.10 5.42 0.64
C GLU A 486 16.04 5.42 -0.47
N ASN A 487 15.46 6.59 -0.76
CA ASN A 487 14.43 6.77 -1.78
C ASN A 487 14.64 8.00 -2.66
N PHE A 488 15.89 8.44 -2.85
CA PHE A 488 16.21 9.58 -3.70
C PHE A 488 16.17 9.20 -5.19
N SER A 489 16.16 10.21 -6.07
CA SER A 489 16.55 9.99 -7.47
C SER A 489 17.99 9.45 -7.49
N PRO A 490 18.33 8.47 -8.36
CA PRO A 490 19.58 7.71 -8.25
C PRO A 490 20.86 8.56 -8.16
N ARG A 491 20.91 9.66 -8.92
CA ARG A 491 22.03 10.62 -8.94
C ARG A 491 22.40 11.20 -7.57
N VAL A 492 21.44 11.37 -6.66
CA VAL A 492 21.67 12.08 -5.39
C VAL A 492 22.59 11.28 -4.47
N ILE A 493 22.28 10.00 -4.25
CA ILE A 493 23.05 9.17 -3.31
C ILE A 493 24.44 8.81 -3.88
N GLU A 494 24.52 8.65 -5.21
CA GLU A 494 25.78 8.45 -5.93
C GLU A 494 26.68 9.69 -5.84
N HIS A 495 26.12 10.90 -5.87
CA HIS A 495 26.89 12.13 -5.68
C HIS A 495 27.55 12.20 -4.28
N PHE A 496 26.93 11.59 -3.27
CA PHE A 496 27.50 11.50 -1.93
C PHE A 496 28.50 10.33 -1.77
N GLY A 497 28.63 9.47 -2.79
CA GLY A 497 29.46 8.26 -2.76
C GLY A 497 28.93 7.25 -1.75
N LEU A 498 27.61 7.02 -1.81
CA LEU A 498 26.84 6.11 -0.96
C LEU A 498 26.00 5.12 -1.80
N ASP A 499 26.42 4.88 -3.05
CA ASP A 499 25.90 3.79 -3.87
C ASP A 499 26.32 2.42 -3.31
N TYR A 500 25.72 1.35 -3.86
CA TYR A 500 25.89 0.00 -3.31
C TYR A 500 27.35 -0.45 -3.28
N ASP A 501 28.09 -0.23 -4.36
CA ASP A 501 29.51 -0.61 -4.44
C ASP A 501 30.32 0.12 -3.36
N SER A 502 30.06 1.41 -3.17
CA SER A 502 30.68 2.22 -2.11
C SER A 502 30.35 1.71 -0.70
N LEU A 503 29.13 1.21 -0.45
CA LEU A 503 28.76 0.67 0.86
C LEU A 503 29.38 -0.71 1.11
N VAL A 504 29.50 -1.55 0.08
CA VAL A 504 30.12 -2.88 0.18
C VAL A 504 31.60 -2.79 0.55
N GLU A 505 32.32 -1.75 0.09
CA GLU A 505 33.70 -1.47 0.52
C GLU A 505 33.81 -1.18 2.03
N LEU A 506 32.76 -0.62 2.64
CA LEU A 506 32.71 -0.30 4.06
C LEU A 506 32.22 -1.48 4.91
N LYS A 507 31.23 -2.22 4.41
CA LYS A 507 30.60 -3.35 5.08
C LYS A 507 30.13 -4.39 4.04
N PRO A 508 30.88 -5.49 3.82
CA PRO A 508 30.59 -6.44 2.74
C PRO A 508 29.24 -7.18 2.82
N ASP A 509 28.64 -7.25 4.01
CA ASP A 509 27.36 -7.91 4.29
C ASP A 509 26.18 -6.93 4.43
N VAL A 510 26.36 -5.66 4.05
CA VAL A 510 25.30 -4.65 4.09
C VAL A 510 24.19 -4.95 3.09
N ILE A 511 22.94 -4.71 3.50
CA ILE A 511 21.78 -4.68 2.60
C ILE A 511 21.44 -3.22 2.30
N LEU A 512 21.39 -2.85 1.03
CA LEU A 512 20.95 -1.52 0.61
C LEU A 512 19.58 -1.63 -0.07
N VAL A 513 18.58 -0.93 0.47
CA VAL A 513 17.26 -0.78 -0.14
C VAL A 513 17.20 0.56 -0.85
N ARG A 514 17.13 0.54 -2.18
CA ARG A 514 16.98 1.72 -3.04
C ARG A 514 15.57 1.77 -3.60
N MET A 515 14.86 2.88 -3.35
CA MET A 515 13.45 3.05 -3.73
C MET A 515 13.21 4.24 -4.69
N PRO A 516 13.96 4.36 -5.79
CA PRO A 516 13.78 5.47 -6.74
C PRO A 516 12.41 5.38 -7.43
N GLY A 517 11.83 6.53 -7.80
CA GLY A 517 10.52 6.59 -8.46
C GLY A 517 10.42 5.70 -9.71
N TYR A 518 11.42 5.81 -10.60
CA TYR A 518 11.41 5.16 -11.91
C TYR A 518 12.41 4.00 -12.07
N GLY A 519 13.24 3.71 -11.05
CA GLY A 519 14.28 2.68 -11.10
C GLY A 519 15.70 3.22 -11.30
N LEU A 520 16.69 2.33 -11.20
CA LEU A 520 18.12 2.64 -11.25
C LEU A 520 18.71 2.77 -12.66
N HIS A 521 17.94 2.43 -13.69
CA HIS A 521 18.29 2.56 -15.10
C HIS A 521 17.06 2.87 -15.95
N GLY A 522 17.31 3.25 -17.20
CA GLY A 522 16.30 3.61 -18.18
C GLY A 522 16.20 5.12 -18.42
N PRO A 523 15.46 5.55 -19.45
CA PRO A 523 15.40 6.95 -19.87
C PRO A 523 14.86 7.89 -18.79
N TRP A 524 14.04 7.40 -17.86
CA TRP A 524 13.44 8.18 -16.77
C TRP A 524 14.15 7.98 -15.43
N ARG A 525 15.33 7.34 -15.42
CA ARG A 525 16.12 7.10 -14.20
C ARG A 525 16.24 8.34 -13.30
N ASP A 526 16.54 9.49 -13.89
CA ASP A 526 16.79 10.74 -13.16
C ASP A 526 15.54 11.65 -13.06
N TYR A 527 14.38 11.16 -13.46
CA TYR A 527 13.12 11.89 -13.33
C TYR A 527 12.74 12.01 -11.85
N VAL A 528 12.18 13.17 -11.50
CA VAL A 528 11.60 13.42 -10.17
C VAL A 528 10.12 13.06 -10.19
N GLY A 529 9.61 12.60 -9.05
CA GLY A 529 8.22 12.16 -8.93
C GLY A 529 7.81 11.97 -7.48
N TRP A 530 6.50 12.06 -7.25
CA TRP A 530 5.84 11.76 -5.98
C TRP A 530 4.87 10.58 -6.16
N ALA A 531 4.29 10.10 -5.06
CA ALA A 531 3.24 9.08 -5.04
C ALA A 531 2.23 9.23 -6.19
N LEU A 532 1.70 10.45 -6.38
CA LEU A 532 0.74 10.78 -7.42
C LEU A 532 1.27 10.52 -8.84
N ASN A 533 2.53 10.84 -9.13
CA ASN A 533 3.15 10.54 -10.42
C ASN A 533 3.25 9.03 -10.67
N PHE A 534 3.49 8.25 -9.63
CA PHE A 534 3.58 6.79 -9.74
C PHE A 534 2.20 6.17 -9.95
N GLU A 535 1.16 6.67 -9.27
CA GLU A 535 -0.24 6.30 -9.51
C GLU A 535 -0.66 6.58 -10.97
N GLN A 536 -0.27 7.73 -11.49
CA GLN A 536 -0.55 8.16 -12.87
C GLN A 536 0.19 7.27 -13.88
N THR A 537 1.49 7.04 -13.66
CA THR A 537 2.34 6.24 -14.55
C THR A 537 1.92 4.77 -14.58
N ALA A 538 1.48 4.22 -13.46
CA ALA A 538 1.11 2.81 -13.32
C ALA A 538 -0.34 2.48 -13.73
N GLY A 539 -1.15 3.52 -13.97
CA GLY A 539 -2.55 3.40 -14.39
C GLY A 539 -3.58 3.28 -13.27
N MET A 540 -3.19 3.50 -12.02
CA MET A 540 -4.11 3.61 -10.88
C MET A 540 -5.07 4.79 -11.08
N SER A 541 -4.55 5.94 -11.51
CA SER A 541 -5.39 7.14 -11.74
C SER A 541 -6.30 6.98 -12.97
N ALA A 542 -5.85 6.26 -14.01
CA ALA A 542 -6.61 6.09 -15.25
C ALA A 542 -7.94 5.36 -15.05
N ILE A 543 -7.99 4.40 -14.12
CA ILE A 543 -9.18 3.62 -13.78
C ILE A 543 -10.01 4.22 -12.64
N THR A 544 -9.51 5.27 -11.98
CA THR A 544 -10.17 5.92 -10.84
C THR A 544 -10.89 7.18 -11.27
N GLY A 545 -12.15 7.33 -10.87
CA GLY A 545 -12.97 8.51 -11.14
C GLY A 545 -14.32 8.17 -11.78
N TYR A 546 -14.99 9.19 -12.29
CA TYR A 546 -16.32 9.07 -12.89
C TYR A 546 -16.24 8.58 -14.34
N ALA A 547 -17.29 7.91 -14.82
CA ALA A 547 -17.32 7.33 -16.16
C ALA A 547 -17.21 8.36 -17.29
N ASP A 548 -17.78 9.54 -17.09
CA ASP A 548 -17.81 10.70 -18.00
C ASP A 548 -16.77 11.78 -17.66
N GLY A 549 -16.00 11.59 -16.58
CA GLY A 549 -15.07 12.58 -16.03
C GLY A 549 -13.60 12.34 -16.39
N SER A 550 -12.74 13.22 -15.90
CA SER A 550 -11.29 13.07 -15.99
C SER A 550 -10.80 11.90 -15.13
N PRO A 551 -9.61 11.34 -15.42
CA PRO A 551 -8.90 10.50 -14.45
C PRO A 551 -8.71 11.24 -13.12
N CYS A 552 -8.80 10.53 -12.01
CA CYS A 552 -8.60 11.09 -10.68
C CYS A 552 -7.47 10.36 -9.95
N ASN A 553 -6.65 11.11 -9.21
CA ASN A 553 -5.66 10.51 -8.31
C ASN A 553 -6.33 9.80 -7.14
N LEU A 554 -5.67 8.79 -6.58
CA LEU A 554 -6.13 8.09 -5.38
C LEU A 554 -5.86 8.91 -4.11
N GLN A 555 -4.92 9.86 -4.18
CA GLN A 555 -4.44 10.75 -3.12
C GLN A 555 -3.28 10.19 -2.28
N GLY A 556 -2.33 9.51 -2.94
CA GLY A 556 -1.02 9.19 -2.37
C GLY A 556 -0.78 7.78 -1.82
N PRO A 557 -1.68 6.77 -1.88
CA PRO A 557 -1.40 5.47 -1.26
C PRO A 557 -0.22 4.71 -1.91
N ALA A 558 0.30 5.13 -3.07
CA ALA A 558 1.44 4.47 -3.69
C ALA A 558 2.67 4.39 -2.77
N ASP A 559 2.99 5.45 -2.02
CA ASP A 559 4.18 5.47 -1.15
C ASP A 559 4.15 4.38 -0.05
N PRO A 560 3.11 4.27 0.80
CA PRO A 560 3.06 3.20 1.81
C PRO A 560 2.93 1.81 1.17
N ILE A 561 2.24 1.67 0.02
CA ILE A 561 2.21 0.40 -0.72
C ILE A 561 3.62 0.00 -1.14
N VAL A 562 4.42 0.91 -1.67
CA VAL A 562 5.83 0.68 -2.03
C VAL A 562 6.66 0.32 -0.79
N GLY A 563 6.47 1.03 0.32
CA GLY A 563 7.14 0.74 1.60
C GLY A 563 6.89 -0.69 2.09
N VAL A 564 5.64 -1.16 2.00
CA VAL A 564 5.28 -2.55 2.34
C VAL A 564 5.99 -3.56 1.44
N HIS A 565 6.00 -3.35 0.12
CA HIS A 565 6.67 -4.25 -0.82
C HIS A 565 8.20 -4.25 -0.65
N ALA A 566 8.78 -3.10 -0.32
CA ALA A 566 10.19 -3.00 0.05
C ALA A 566 10.50 -3.77 1.33
N GLY A 567 9.60 -3.74 2.32
CA GLY A 567 9.70 -4.57 3.52
C GLY A 567 9.67 -6.07 3.23
N VAL A 568 8.77 -6.51 2.34
CA VAL A 568 8.72 -7.92 1.88
C VAL A 568 10.04 -8.33 1.23
N ALA A 569 10.58 -7.50 0.32
CA ALA A 569 11.86 -7.75 -0.32
C ALA A 569 13.03 -7.79 0.70
N LEU A 570 13.04 -6.84 1.64
CA LEU A 570 14.05 -6.75 2.70
C LEU A 570 14.05 -7.99 3.59
N LEU A 571 12.89 -8.49 3.99
CA LEU A 571 12.80 -9.71 4.79
C LEU A 571 13.29 -10.94 4.03
N GLY A 572 13.03 -11.02 2.72
CA GLY A 572 13.66 -12.01 1.84
C GLY A 572 15.19 -11.88 1.81
N ALA A 573 15.70 -10.65 1.70
CA ALA A 573 17.15 -10.40 1.69
C ALA A 573 17.81 -10.69 3.05
N LEU A 574 17.14 -10.43 4.17
CA LEU A 574 17.59 -10.81 5.51
C LEU A 574 17.68 -12.32 5.66
N GLU A 575 16.72 -13.08 5.13
CA GLU A 575 16.79 -14.55 5.11
C GLU A 575 17.93 -15.06 4.22
N HIS A 576 18.13 -14.44 3.04
CA HIS A 576 19.29 -14.73 2.20
C HIS A 576 20.61 -14.50 2.95
N ARG A 577 20.75 -13.35 3.62
CA ARG A 577 21.93 -13.01 4.44
C ARG A 577 22.11 -14.00 5.59
N ARG A 578 21.05 -14.38 6.29
CA ARG A 578 21.10 -15.37 7.38
C ARG A 578 21.64 -16.72 6.91
N ARG A 579 21.27 -17.15 5.70
CA ARG A 579 21.70 -18.44 5.12
C ARG A 579 23.11 -18.42 4.53
N THR A 580 23.53 -17.29 3.97
CA THR A 580 24.75 -17.21 3.14
C THR A 580 25.86 -16.39 3.76
N GLY A 581 25.54 -15.49 4.69
CA GLY A 581 26.43 -14.44 5.21
C GLY A 581 26.53 -13.22 4.29
N GLU A 582 25.80 -13.17 3.17
CA GLU A 582 25.92 -12.11 2.17
C GLU A 582 24.76 -11.12 2.21
N GLY A 583 25.08 -9.83 2.29
CA GLY A 583 24.15 -8.75 1.97
C GLY A 583 23.97 -8.58 0.46
N GLN A 584 23.02 -7.74 0.04
CA GLN A 584 22.70 -7.50 -1.37
C GLN A 584 22.02 -6.13 -1.58
N LEU A 585 22.04 -5.66 -2.83
CA LEU A 585 21.19 -4.57 -3.29
C LEU A 585 19.75 -5.05 -3.52
N ILE A 586 18.81 -4.25 -3.02
CA ILE A 586 17.38 -4.33 -3.33
C ILE A 586 16.99 -3.07 -4.09
N GLU A 587 16.49 -3.23 -5.30
CA GLU A 587 15.88 -2.15 -6.08
C GLU A 587 14.35 -2.28 -6.06
N VAL A 588 13.68 -1.22 -5.65
CA VAL A 588 12.21 -1.09 -5.66
C VAL A 588 11.84 0.15 -6.46
N ALA A 589 11.65 0.01 -7.77
CA ALA A 589 11.12 1.09 -8.58
C ALA A 589 9.65 1.32 -8.22
N GLN A 590 9.30 2.52 -7.75
CA GLN A 590 7.96 2.76 -7.19
C GLN A 590 6.84 2.53 -8.21
N ILE A 591 7.09 2.88 -9.48
CA ILE A 591 6.18 2.62 -10.60
C ILE A 591 5.93 1.12 -10.85
N GLU A 592 6.88 0.24 -10.53
CA GLU A 592 6.74 -1.21 -10.75
C GLU A 592 5.81 -1.82 -9.70
N VAL A 593 5.92 -1.38 -8.44
CA VAL A 593 4.98 -1.77 -7.38
C VAL A 593 3.56 -1.30 -7.69
N ALA A 594 3.40 -0.03 -8.06
CA ALA A 594 2.10 0.55 -8.39
C ALA A 594 1.41 -0.19 -9.57
N ALA A 595 2.19 -0.65 -10.55
CA ALA A 595 1.67 -1.43 -11.66
C ALA A 595 1.29 -2.87 -11.26
N CYS A 596 2.00 -3.48 -10.31
CA CYS A 596 1.64 -4.80 -9.77
C CYS A 596 0.28 -4.82 -9.09
N VAL A 597 -0.09 -3.75 -8.36
CA VAL A 597 -1.39 -3.62 -7.68
C VAL A 597 -2.51 -3.12 -8.59
N THR A 598 -2.20 -2.84 -9.86
CA THR A 598 -3.14 -2.37 -10.89
C THR A 598 -3.02 -3.23 -12.16
N ALA A 599 -2.90 -4.55 -11.99
CA ALA A 599 -2.56 -5.45 -13.07
C ALA A 599 -3.71 -5.70 -14.07
N GLU A 600 -4.97 -5.62 -13.63
CA GLU A 600 -6.14 -6.01 -14.44
C GLU A 600 -6.23 -5.28 -15.79
N PRO A 601 -6.05 -3.94 -15.88
CA PRO A 601 -6.19 -3.22 -17.15
C PRO A 601 -5.21 -3.68 -18.24
N VAL A 602 -3.94 -3.93 -17.89
CA VAL A 602 -2.94 -4.38 -18.86
C VAL A 602 -3.18 -5.83 -19.31
N ILE A 603 -3.68 -6.68 -18.39
CA ILE A 603 -4.05 -8.06 -18.69
C ILE A 603 -5.26 -8.05 -19.65
N GLU A 604 -6.30 -7.28 -19.38
CA GLU A 604 -7.50 -7.18 -20.23
C GLU A 604 -7.15 -6.64 -21.62
N TYR A 605 -6.37 -5.56 -21.69
CA TYR A 605 -5.97 -4.96 -22.97
C TYR A 605 -5.13 -5.92 -23.81
N THR A 606 -4.12 -6.58 -23.24
CA THR A 606 -3.26 -7.48 -24.03
C THR A 606 -3.94 -8.80 -24.39
N MET A 607 -4.95 -9.21 -23.64
CA MET A 607 -5.71 -10.43 -23.91
C MET A 607 -6.81 -10.20 -24.95
N ASN A 608 -7.52 -9.08 -24.88
CA ASN A 608 -8.77 -8.86 -25.62
C ASN A 608 -8.81 -7.55 -26.42
N GLY A 609 -7.79 -6.69 -26.33
CA GLY A 609 -7.81 -5.36 -26.93
C GLY A 609 -8.81 -4.40 -26.27
N ILE A 610 -9.34 -4.77 -25.09
CA ILE A 610 -10.35 -3.98 -24.37
C ILE A 610 -9.65 -3.02 -23.42
N LEU A 611 -9.90 -1.73 -23.61
CA LEU A 611 -9.46 -0.69 -22.70
C LEU A 611 -10.42 -0.58 -21.53
N GLN A 612 -9.97 -0.88 -20.31
CA GLN A 612 -10.77 -0.67 -19.11
C GLN A 612 -10.84 0.82 -18.76
N LEU A 613 -12.05 1.36 -18.78
CA LEU A 613 -12.33 2.76 -18.46
C LEU A 613 -12.85 2.91 -17.02
N ARG A 614 -12.82 4.14 -16.51
CA ARG A 614 -13.46 4.52 -15.25
C ARG A 614 -14.94 4.20 -15.29
N ASN A 615 -15.49 3.77 -14.16
CA ASN A 615 -16.91 3.46 -14.04
C ASN A 615 -17.50 3.89 -12.69
N GLY A 616 -16.93 4.92 -12.06
CA GLY A 616 -17.36 5.40 -10.75
C GLY A 616 -17.36 4.28 -9.70
N ASN A 617 -18.49 4.09 -9.05
CA ASN A 617 -18.66 3.08 -8.01
C ASN A 617 -19.14 1.72 -8.54
N ARG A 618 -19.23 1.51 -9.85
CA ARG A 618 -19.77 0.26 -10.42
C ARG A 618 -18.71 -0.84 -10.47
N HIS A 619 -19.18 -2.09 -10.42
CA HIS A 619 -18.36 -3.29 -10.52
C HIS A 619 -19.00 -4.30 -11.46
N ARG A 620 -18.20 -5.11 -12.15
CA ARG A 620 -18.70 -6.16 -13.04
C ARG A 620 -19.17 -7.37 -12.22
N GLY A 621 -20.35 -7.89 -12.50
CA GLY A 621 -20.87 -9.11 -11.87
C GLY A 621 -21.66 -8.92 -10.57
N LEU A 622 -21.81 -7.67 -10.09
CA LEU A 622 -22.73 -7.30 -9.02
C LEU A 622 -23.22 -5.84 -9.23
N VAL A 623 -24.23 -5.40 -8.49
CA VAL A 623 -24.66 -3.98 -8.49
C VAL A 623 -24.33 -3.33 -7.16
N GLN A 624 -23.87 -2.08 -7.20
CA GLN A 624 -23.36 -1.35 -6.04
C GLN A 624 -23.23 0.13 -6.35
N GLY A 625 -23.23 0.96 -5.31
CA GLY A 625 -23.06 2.41 -5.45
C GLY A 625 -22.80 3.12 -4.12
N VAL A 626 -22.66 4.44 -4.21
CA VAL A 626 -22.52 5.35 -3.06
C VAL A 626 -23.66 6.35 -3.13
N TYR A 627 -24.51 6.34 -2.12
CA TYR A 627 -25.82 6.99 -2.13
C TYR A 627 -25.91 8.06 -1.04
N PRO A 628 -26.57 9.19 -1.32
CA PRO A 628 -26.77 10.24 -0.33
C PRO A 628 -27.76 9.79 0.74
N THR A 629 -27.61 10.34 1.95
CA THR A 629 -28.51 10.06 3.06
C THR A 629 -29.43 11.26 3.34
N ALA A 630 -30.26 11.18 4.38
CA ALA A 630 -31.04 12.30 4.89
C ALA A 630 -30.18 13.44 5.50
N VAL A 631 -28.89 13.20 5.72
CA VAL A 631 -27.95 14.18 6.27
C VAL A 631 -27.04 14.68 5.14
N ASP A 632 -26.95 16.00 5.00
CA ASP A 632 -26.09 16.63 3.99
C ASP A 632 -24.62 16.23 4.17
N ASP A 633 -23.93 16.01 3.05
CA ASP A 633 -22.53 15.54 2.99
C ASP A 633 -22.27 14.20 3.72
N ASP A 634 -23.31 13.41 4.00
CA ASP A 634 -23.20 12.08 4.59
C ASP A 634 -23.72 11.01 3.61
N TRP A 635 -22.91 9.98 3.38
CA TRP A 635 -23.10 9.02 2.29
C TRP A 635 -22.98 7.58 2.80
N VAL A 636 -23.67 6.65 2.14
CA VAL A 636 -23.55 5.20 2.38
C VAL A 636 -23.14 4.50 1.11
N ALA A 637 -22.12 3.64 1.21
CA ALA A 637 -21.80 2.66 0.19
C ALA A 637 -22.60 1.38 0.42
N LEU A 638 -23.16 0.81 -0.65
CA LEU A 638 -24.01 -0.39 -0.59
C LEU A 638 -23.71 -1.30 -1.77
N SER A 639 -23.63 -2.61 -1.51
CA SER A 639 -23.44 -3.63 -2.55
C SER A 639 -24.49 -4.75 -2.46
N VAL A 640 -24.96 -5.21 -3.61
CA VAL A 640 -25.87 -6.35 -3.77
C VAL A 640 -25.16 -7.42 -4.58
N ARG A 641 -24.62 -8.44 -3.89
CA ARG A 641 -23.76 -9.47 -4.49
C ARG A 641 -24.55 -10.46 -5.33
N ASP A 642 -25.76 -10.81 -4.89
CA ASP A 642 -26.58 -11.85 -5.49
C ASP A 642 -28.10 -11.58 -5.30
N ASP A 643 -28.93 -12.55 -5.69
CA ASP A 643 -30.39 -12.46 -5.57
C ASP A 643 -30.88 -12.54 -4.10
N ARG A 644 -30.09 -13.13 -3.21
CA ARG A 644 -30.39 -13.14 -1.76
C ARG A 644 -30.25 -11.73 -1.20
N ASP A 645 -29.13 -11.07 -1.47
CA ASP A 645 -28.92 -9.68 -1.05
C ASP A 645 -30.03 -8.77 -1.59
N TRP A 646 -30.44 -8.95 -2.85
CA TRP A 646 -31.52 -8.16 -3.45
C TRP A 646 -32.86 -8.36 -2.73
N THR A 647 -33.21 -9.62 -2.41
CA THR A 647 -34.44 -9.93 -1.67
C THR A 647 -34.45 -9.23 -0.30
N GLN A 648 -33.32 -9.28 0.39
CA GLN A 648 -33.17 -8.63 1.70
C GLN A 648 -33.24 -7.10 1.62
N LEU A 649 -32.65 -6.49 0.58
CA LEU A 649 -32.74 -5.05 0.34
C LEU A 649 -34.19 -4.63 0.04
N VAL A 650 -34.91 -5.38 -0.79
CA VAL A 650 -36.33 -5.11 -1.09
C VAL A 650 -37.21 -5.17 0.17
N GLU A 651 -36.94 -6.13 1.06
CA GLU A 651 -37.62 -6.22 2.36
C GLU A 651 -37.32 -5.01 3.25
N ALA A 652 -36.05 -4.56 3.32
CA ALA A 652 -35.65 -3.37 4.06
C ALA A 652 -36.32 -2.09 3.51
N MET A 653 -36.42 -1.96 2.19
CA MET A 653 -37.12 -0.86 1.51
C MET A 653 -38.64 -0.91 1.69
N ARG A 654 -39.20 -2.06 2.10
CA ARG A 654 -40.65 -2.34 2.17
C ARG A 654 -41.34 -2.11 0.83
N ARG A 655 -40.69 -2.52 -0.26
CA ARG A 655 -41.14 -2.31 -1.65
C ARG A 655 -41.32 -3.63 -2.40
N PRO A 656 -42.29 -4.48 -2.01
CA PRO A 656 -42.46 -5.82 -2.60
C PRO A 656 -42.76 -5.79 -4.11
N ASP A 657 -43.20 -4.66 -4.64
CA ASP A 657 -43.36 -4.42 -6.07
C ASP A 657 -42.05 -4.54 -6.85
N LEU A 658 -40.90 -4.18 -6.25
CA LEU A 658 -39.59 -4.27 -6.87
C LEU A 658 -39.11 -5.72 -7.06
N ALA A 659 -39.56 -6.65 -6.21
CA ALA A 659 -39.25 -8.07 -6.39
C ALA A 659 -39.91 -8.66 -7.64
N ALA A 660 -41.05 -8.09 -8.06
CA ALA A 660 -41.77 -8.50 -9.27
C ALA A 660 -41.36 -7.71 -10.53
N ASP A 661 -40.53 -6.68 -10.39
CA ASP A 661 -40.08 -5.86 -11.50
C ASP A 661 -39.04 -6.62 -12.35
N ALA A 662 -39.35 -6.81 -13.62
CA ALA A 662 -38.49 -7.52 -14.57
C ALA A 662 -37.11 -6.88 -14.72
N ARG A 663 -36.96 -5.56 -14.47
CA ARG A 663 -35.67 -4.87 -14.47
C ARG A 663 -34.73 -5.42 -13.40
N PHE A 664 -35.26 -5.85 -12.25
CA PHE A 664 -34.46 -6.23 -11.09
C PHE A 664 -34.49 -7.72 -10.74
N ALA A 665 -35.21 -8.53 -11.53
CA ALA A 665 -35.52 -9.93 -11.21
C ALA A 665 -34.30 -10.86 -11.01
N TYR A 666 -33.17 -10.59 -11.65
CA TYR A 666 -31.94 -11.37 -11.52
C TYR A 666 -30.69 -10.49 -11.71
N SER A 667 -29.54 -10.95 -11.20
CA SER A 667 -28.28 -10.17 -11.18
C SER A 667 -27.93 -9.52 -12.52
N ALA A 668 -27.94 -10.27 -13.62
CA ALA A 668 -27.62 -9.73 -14.95
C ALA A 668 -28.62 -8.67 -15.45
N SER A 669 -29.89 -8.73 -15.02
CA SER A 669 -30.85 -7.66 -15.34
C SER A 669 -30.57 -6.42 -14.50
N ARG A 670 -30.28 -6.57 -13.20
CA ARG A 670 -29.89 -5.44 -12.35
C ARG A 670 -28.66 -4.71 -12.88
N GLU A 671 -27.65 -5.45 -13.33
CA GLU A 671 -26.44 -4.85 -13.94
C GLU A 671 -26.77 -4.09 -15.23
N ARG A 672 -27.71 -4.59 -16.04
CA ARG A 672 -28.17 -3.90 -17.26
C ARG A 672 -28.98 -2.63 -16.96
N PHE A 673 -29.79 -2.64 -15.91
CA PHE A 673 -30.65 -1.54 -15.47
C PHE A 673 -30.08 -0.88 -14.20
N HIS A 674 -28.75 -0.70 -14.14
CA HIS A 674 -28.08 -0.17 -12.96
C HIS A 674 -28.51 1.27 -12.66
N ASP A 675 -28.74 2.10 -13.69
CA ASP A 675 -29.23 3.47 -13.49
C ASP A 675 -30.60 3.46 -12.75
N ASP A 676 -31.53 2.61 -13.17
CA ASP A 676 -32.82 2.45 -12.49
C ASP A 676 -32.67 1.89 -11.06
N PHE A 677 -31.69 1.00 -10.85
CA PHE A 677 -31.36 0.50 -9.51
C PHE A 677 -30.82 1.62 -8.62
N ASP A 678 -29.92 2.46 -9.14
CA ASP A 678 -29.35 3.60 -8.42
C ASP A 678 -30.43 4.60 -8.01
N ASP A 679 -31.40 4.88 -8.88
CA ASP A 679 -32.54 5.75 -8.58
C ASP A 679 -33.38 5.19 -7.42
N VAL A 680 -33.72 3.90 -7.48
CA VAL A 680 -34.52 3.21 -6.44
C VAL A 680 -33.81 3.22 -5.09
N VAL A 681 -32.52 2.91 -5.07
CA VAL A 681 -31.73 2.90 -3.82
C VAL A 681 -31.57 4.32 -3.29
N THR A 682 -31.30 5.30 -4.15
CA THR A 682 -31.17 6.72 -3.77
C THR A 682 -32.45 7.25 -3.12
N ASP A 683 -33.61 6.95 -3.69
CA ASP A 683 -34.91 7.39 -3.13
C ASP A 683 -35.11 6.86 -1.71
N TRP A 684 -34.68 5.62 -1.44
CA TRP A 684 -34.77 5.03 -0.12
C TRP A 684 -33.73 5.60 0.86
N THR A 685 -32.46 5.71 0.47
CA THR A 685 -31.38 6.17 1.37
C THR A 685 -31.54 7.64 1.77
N ARG A 686 -32.07 8.49 0.88
CA ARG A 686 -32.34 9.91 1.19
C ARG A 686 -33.33 10.14 2.33
N ALA A 687 -34.11 9.13 2.70
CA ALA A 687 -35.07 9.21 3.79
C ALA A 687 -34.50 8.81 5.17
N LEU A 688 -33.25 8.32 5.22
CA LEU A 688 -32.66 7.69 6.40
C LEU A 688 -31.27 8.26 6.70
N THR A 689 -30.82 8.17 7.95
CA THR A 689 -29.42 8.46 8.29
C THR A 689 -28.51 7.30 7.88
N ALA A 690 -27.20 7.55 7.75
CA ALA A 690 -26.24 6.50 7.45
C ALA A 690 -26.31 5.32 8.43
N ASP A 691 -26.36 5.61 9.73
CA ASP A 691 -26.40 4.59 10.78
C ASP A 691 -27.67 3.73 10.69
N GLN A 692 -28.83 4.34 10.41
CA GLN A 692 -30.09 3.60 10.20
C GLN A 692 -30.00 2.63 9.01
N ILE A 693 -29.38 3.06 7.91
CA ILE A 693 -29.21 2.23 6.72
C ILE A 693 -28.26 1.07 7.01
N VAL A 694 -27.10 1.36 7.61
CA VAL A 694 -26.08 0.36 7.93
C VAL A 694 -26.61 -0.68 8.92
N ASP A 695 -27.28 -0.26 9.98
CA ASP A 695 -27.85 -1.17 10.98
C ASP A 695 -28.94 -2.07 10.37
N GLU A 696 -29.83 -1.50 9.56
CA GLU A 696 -30.92 -2.24 8.91
C GLU A 696 -30.38 -3.29 7.95
N LEU A 697 -29.39 -2.95 7.13
CA LEU A 697 -28.83 -3.86 6.12
C LEU A 697 -27.88 -4.90 6.72
N ALA A 698 -27.09 -4.53 7.72
CA ALA A 698 -26.21 -5.47 8.37
C ALA A 698 -26.98 -6.57 9.12
N SER A 699 -28.10 -6.26 9.76
CA SER A 699 -28.98 -7.27 10.38
C SER A 699 -29.53 -8.30 9.38
N ARG A 700 -29.42 -8.00 8.07
CA ARG A 700 -29.87 -8.83 6.95
C ARG A 700 -28.73 -9.40 6.12
N HIS A 701 -27.48 -9.22 6.54
CA HIS A 701 -26.29 -9.68 5.82
C HIS A 701 -26.09 -9.03 4.45
N VAL A 702 -26.63 -7.84 4.22
CA VAL A 702 -26.38 -7.03 3.00
C VAL A 702 -25.23 -6.06 3.26
N PRO A 703 -24.14 -6.10 2.48
CA PRO A 703 -23.00 -5.21 2.69
C PRO A 703 -23.37 -3.73 2.49
N ALA A 704 -23.26 -2.95 3.56
CA ALA A 704 -23.38 -1.51 3.52
C ALA A 704 -22.52 -0.86 4.61
N GLU A 705 -21.85 0.24 4.29
CA GLU A 705 -21.01 0.98 5.21
C GLU A 705 -21.13 2.49 4.96
N ARG A 706 -21.05 3.27 6.03
CA ARG A 706 -20.96 4.73 5.93
C ARG A 706 -19.65 5.13 5.25
N VAL A 707 -19.69 6.12 4.37
CA VAL A 707 -18.47 6.72 3.81
C VAL A 707 -17.77 7.51 4.92
N MET A 708 -16.62 7.00 5.36
CA MET A 708 -15.88 7.53 6.49
C MET A 708 -15.14 8.81 6.13
N THR A 709 -15.18 9.79 7.03
CA THR A 709 -14.46 11.06 6.93
C THR A 709 -13.37 11.13 7.98
N ALA A 710 -12.30 11.87 7.65
CA ALA A 710 -11.11 12.04 8.47
C ALA A 710 -11.40 12.33 9.96
N ASP A 711 -12.43 13.12 10.21
CA ASP A 711 -12.76 13.68 11.51
C ASP A 711 -13.57 12.75 12.43
N ARG A 712 -13.96 11.58 11.92
CA ARG A 712 -14.69 10.51 12.62
C ARG A 712 -13.88 9.22 12.75
N MET A 713 -12.67 9.16 12.16
CA MET A 713 -11.84 7.94 12.13
C MET A 713 -11.35 7.46 13.50
N TYR A 714 -11.37 8.32 14.53
CA TYR A 714 -11.06 7.92 15.91
C TYR A 714 -12.25 7.32 16.67
N ASP A 715 -13.46 7.41 16.12
CA ASP A 715 -14.72 7.05 16.80
C ASP A 715 -15.26 5.68 16.32
N ILE A 716 -14.39 4.82 15.78
CA ILE A 716 -14.76 3.53 15.20
C ILE A 716 -14.51 2.41 16.23
N PRO A 717 -15.56 1.77 16.81
CA PRO A 717 -15.39 0.79 17.87
C PRO A 717 -14.49 -0.41 17.51
N GLN A 718 -14.47 -0.79 16.23
CA GLN A 718 -13.61 -1.87 15.75
C GLN A 718 -12.11 -1.56 15.92
N LEU A 719 -11.70 -0.31 15.66
CA LEU A 719 -10.31 0.12 15.79
C LEU A 719 -9.87 0.16 17.26
N ASP A 720 -10.78 0.54 18.16
CA ASP A 720 -10.51 0.55 19.60
C ASP A 720 -10.35 -0.87 20.16
N GLU A 721 -11.26 -1.78 19.80
CA GLU A 721 -11.23 -3.18 20.25
C GLU A 721 -9.96 -3.90 19.79
N ARG A 722 -9.52 -3.61 18.55
CA ARG A 722 -8.28 -4.16 17.97
C ARG A 722 -7.02 -3.40 18.40
N ARG A 723 -7.16 -2.34 19.22
CA ARG A 723 -6.07 -1.48 19.68
C ARG A 723 -5.24 -0.91 18.53
N TYR A 724 -5.90 -0.57 17.42
CA TYR A 724 -5.22 -0.06 16.23
C TYR A 724 -4.53 1.28 16.51
N TYR A 725 -5.12 2.15 17.34
CA TYR A 725 -4.47 3.41 17.72
C TYR A 725 -3.72 3.30 19.05
N GLU A 726 -2.50 3.82 19.09
CA GLU A 726 -1.69 3.92 20.30
C GLU A 726 -1.47 5.37 20.71
N GLU A 727 -1.60 5.64 22.00
CA GLU A 727 -1.37 6.97 22.56
C GLU A 727 0.11 7.17 22.85
N ILE A 728 0.71 8.20 22.25
CA ILE A 728 2.12 8.56 22.43
C ILE A 728 2.21 10.05 22.79
N GLU A 729 3.07 10.36 23.77
CA GLU A 729 3.36 11.72 24.19
C GLU A 729 4.54 12.27 23.37
N ASN A 730 4.26 13.24 22.50
CA ASN A 730 5.26 13.99 21.75
C ASN A 730 5.72 15.20 22.58
N PRO A 731 7.03 15.48 22.66
CA PRO A 731 7.58 16.56 23.49
C PRO A 731 7.16 17.98 23.06
N VAL A 732 6.68 18.17 21.83
CA VAL A 732 6.33 19.48 21.26
C VAL A 732 4.83 19.69 21.14
N THR A 733 4.10 18.67 20.70
CA THR A 733 2.65 18.76 20.44
C THR A 733 1.79 18.12 21.53
N GLY A 734 2.41 17.38 22.45
CA GLY A 734 1.73 16.70 23.53
C GLY A 734 1.21 15.32 23.11
N ARG A 735 0.09 14.92 23.69
CA ARG A 735 -0.44 13.57 23.60
C ARG A 735 -1.33 13.41 22.38
N HIS A 736 -1.02 12.42 21.54
CA HIS A 736 -1.80 12.09 20.34
C HIS A 736 -1.97 10.59 20.20
N ARG A 737 -3.01 10.19 19.45
CA ARG A 737 -3.27 8.81 19.04
C ARG A 737 -2.68 8.59 17.66
N TYR A 738 -1.73 7.67 17.52
CA TYR A 738 -1.12 7.33 16.24
C TYR A 738 -1.62 5.96 15.75
N PRO A 739 -1.82 5.77 14.44
CA PRO A 739 -2.11 4.45 13.88
C PRO A 739 -0.94 3.49 14.12
N GLY A 740 -1.26 2.31 14.62
CA GLY A 740 -0.40 1.13 14.63
C GLY A 740 -0.41 0.41 13.28
N TRP A 741 -0.01 -0.85 13.28
CA TRP A 741 0.05 -1.69 12.08
C TRP A 741 -1.23 -2.53 11.91
N PRO A 742 -1.63 -2.86 10.67
CA PRO A 742 -2.95 -3.45 10.38
C PRO A 742 -3.05 -4.95 10.68
N PHE A 743 -2.17 -5.44 11.55
CA PHE A 743 -2.16 -6.82 12.00
C PHE A 743 -1.65 -6.91 13.43
N THR A 744 -2.10 -7.92 14.16
CA THR A 744 -1.53 -8.31 15.45
C THR A 744 -0.84 -9.66 15.32
N MET A 745 0.09 -9.96 16.24
CA MET A 745 0.83 -11.23 16.27
C MET A 745 0.72 -11.85 17.66
N THR A 746 0.43 -13.14 17.74
CA THR A 746 0.35 -13.89 19.01
C THR A 746 1.10 -15.21 18.92
N PRO A 747 2.20 -15.40 19.68
CA PRO A 747 2.91 -14.37 20.45
C PRO A 747 3.55 -13.31 19.54
N GLY A 748 3.71 -12.10 20.05
CA GLY A 748 4.25 -10.95 19.32
C GLY A 748 4.34 -9.71 20.20
N PRO A 749 4.67 -8.54 19.63
CA PRO A 749 4.65 -7.28 20.38
C PRO A 749 3.24 -6.94 20.88
N ASP A 750 3.10 -6.61 22.17
CA ASP A 750 1.83 -6.11 22.75
C ASP A 750 1.48 -4.68 22.32
N ARG A 751 2.47 -3.95 21.79
CA ARG A 751 2.38 -2.60 21.25
C ARG A 751 3.40 -2.40 20.14
N HIS A 752 3.11 -1.54 19.19
CA HIS A 752 3.95 -1.21 18.05
C HIS A 752 4.84 0.01 18.31
N HIS A 753 4.37 1.01 19.06
CA HIS A 753 5.12 2.25 19.26
C HIS A 753 5.76 2.31 20.65
N ARG A 754 7.08 2.46 20.66
CA ARG A 754 7.91 2.52 21.87
C ARG A 754 8.20 3.97 22.29
N PHE A 755 8.40 4.86 21.32
CA PHE A 755 8.70 6.27 21.57
C PHE A 755 8.25 7.17 20.41
N ALA A 756 8.02 8.44 20.74
CA ALA A 756 7.62 9.47 19.78
C ALA A 756 8.69 9.71 18.71
N SER A 757 8.28 10.37 17.63
CA SER A 757 9.20 10.86 16.60
C SER A 757 10.21 11.84 17.21
N PRO A 758 11.47 11.82 16.74
CA PRO A 758 12.50 12.71 17.23
C PRO A 758 12.27 14.17 16.77
N THR A 759 12.69 15.14 17.58
CA THR A 759 12.92 16.51 17.08
C THR A 759 14.17 16.56 16.21
N LEU A 760 14.30 17.58 15.37
CA LEU A 760 15.45 17.74 14.47
C LEU A 760 16.76 17.74 15.27
N GLY A 761 17.68 16.86 14.91
CA GLY A 761 18.99 16.71 15.55
C GLY A 761 18.95 16.23 17.00
N GLN A 762 17.80 15.73 17.50
CA GLN A 762 17.63 15.38 18.92
C GLN A 762 18.73 14.45 19.46
N HIS A 763 19.27 13.58 18.63
CA HIS A 763 20.21 12.55 19.03
C HIS A 763 21.64 12.79 18.49
N ASN A 764 21.94 14.00 17.99
CA ASN A 764 23.26 14.39 17.47
C ASN A 764 24.39 13.98 18.44
N GLU A 765 24.36 14.47 19.68
CA GLU A 765 25.42 14.19 20.65
C GLU A 765 25.52 12.71 21.02
N GLU A 766 24.38 12.05 21.24
CA GLU A 766 24.33 10.65 21.66
C GLU A 766 24.94 9.73 20.59
N ILE A 767 24.56 9.94 19.32
CA ILE A 767 25.04 9.16 18.18
C ILE A 767 26.54 9.45 17.93
N LEU A 768 26.95 10.72 17.90
CA LEU A 768 28.33 11.10 17.62
C LEU A 768 29.31 10.64 18.71
N ARG A 769 28.92 10.73 20.00
CA ARG A 769 29.72 10.14 21.09
C ARG A 769 29.79 8.61 20.98
N GLY A 770 28.71 7.96 20.54
CA GLY A 770 28.69 6.53 20.23
C GLY A 770 29.72 6.14 19.16
N LEU A 771 29.93 7.01 18.17
CA LEU A 771 30.97 6.87 17.13
C LEU A 771 32.39 7.27 17.61
N GLY A 772 32.53 7.66 18.88
CA GLY A 772 33.82 7.99 19.50
C GLY A 772 34.32 9.41 19.28
N LEU A 773 33.46 10.35 18.84
CA LEU A 773 33.85 11.77 18.71
C LEU A 773 33.91 12.43 20.10
N SER A 774 34.90 13.30 20.28
CA SER A 774 35.05 14.16 21.46
C SER A 774 34.09 15.35 21.44
N ASP A 775 33.87 15.96 22.62
CA ASP A 775 33.02 17.16 22.72
C ASP A 775 33.55 18.32 21.85
N ASP A 776 34.87 18.46 21.72
CA ASP A 776 35.50 19.49 20.86
C ASP A 776 35.23 19.24 19.36
N GLU A 777 35.25 17.97 18.93
CA GLU A 777 34.92 17.61 17.54
C GLU A 777 33.45 17.86 17.24
N ILE A 778 32.56 17.51 18.17
CA ILE A 778 31.11 17.75 18.06
C ILE A 778 30.82 19.25 17.98
N GLU A 779 31.43 20.06 18.84
CA GLU A 779 31.25 21.51 18.82
C GLU A 779 31.78 22.13 17.51
N ASN A 780 32.90 21.60 16.98
CA ASN A 780 33.39 22.04 15.68
C ASN A 780 32.43 21.69 14.53
N LEU A 781 31.80 20.51 14.54
CA LEU A 781 30.78 20.15 13.54
C LEU A 781 29.57 21.10 13.60
N ARG A 782 29.16 21.47 14.82
CA ARG A 782 28.06 22.42 15.07
C ARG A 782 28.42 23.81 14.56
N ALA A 783 29.62 24.30 14.87
CA ALA A 783 30.13 25.60 14.41
C ALA A 783 30.24 25.68 12.88
N GLN A 784 30.48 24.56 12.21
CA GLN A 784 30.52 24.44 10.75
C GLN A 784 29.16 24.20 10.11
N HIS A 785 28.08 24.15 10.90
CA HIS A 785 26.73 23.79 10.45
C HIS A 785 26.64 22.41 9.78
N VAL A 786 27.58 21.50 10.07
CA VAL A 786 27.48 20.10 9.63
C VAL A 786 26.36 19.41 10.39
N ILE A 787 26.16 19.77 11.66
CA ILE A 787 25.07 19.30 12.52
C ILE A 787 24.33 20.50 13.14
N GLY A 788 23.11 20.29 13.64
CA GLY A 788 22.37 21.23 14.47
C GLY A 788 20.98 20.72 14.84
N GLU A 789 20.23 21.50 15.61
CA GLU A 789 18.87 21.15 16.07
C GLU A 789 17.81 22.15 15.60
N THR A 790 18.21 23.09 14.74
CA THR A 790 17.34 24.14 14.20
C THR A 790 17.53 24.24 12.70
N ALA A 791 16.44 24.25 11.96
CA ALA A 791 16.47 24.46 10.51
C ALA A 791 16.98 25.88 10.16
N LEU A 792 17.91 26.01 9.23
CA LEU A 792 18.61 27.27 8.92
C LEU A 792 17.76 28.30 8.18
N HIS A 793 16.69 27.87 7.51
CA HIS A 793 15.86 28.71 6.64
C HIS A 793 14.35 28.54 6.92
N ALA A 794 14.00 28.14 8.14
CA ALA A 794 12.62 27.85 8.54
C ALA A 794 11.87 29.04 9.14
#